data_AF-A0A1D6KCI8-F1
#
_entry.id   AF-A0A1D6KCI8-F1
#
_cell.length_a   1.000
_cell.length_b   1.000
_cell.length_c   1.000
_cell.angle_alpha   90.00
_cell.angle_beta   90.00
_cell.angle_gamma   90.00
#
_symmetry.space_group_name_H-M   'P 1'
#
loop_
_entity.id
_entity.type
_entity.pdbx_description
1 polymer ?
#
loop_
_entity_poly.entity_id
_entity_poly.type
_entity_poly.pdbx_seq_one_letter_code
_entity_poly.pdbx_strand_id
1 'polypeptide(L)'
;MDSDNDCGSDAGAEWVWVRRPSEVEAAAAAAGWLADEEARPLKVVFGSPAKYFTDAAPIGNGRLGAMVWGCVESERLQLNHDTLWTGGPGNYTNPNAPAVLSKVRSLVENGKYPEATSAAYDLSGDQTQVFQPLGDIDLVFGEDIKYTNYRRELDLHTATVTVTYTVGDIVYTREHFSSNPHQVIVTKISANKPGNVSFTVSLTSPLDHKIRVTHANEIIMEGSCPGQRPEEIKTAADQPIGIKFSAILYLQINGANSTVEVLNDNMLKLDCADSVVLLLAATTSFQSAFIKPSESKLDPTVSAFTTLSIARRTSYSQLKAYHIDDYQTLFQRVSLQLSQGSNYDLRRSRLVQSAETSSQGANVSDYGFQISGCTRLTSLNSFVKPTVERIVTFKDNEDPSLVELLFQFGRYLLISCSRPGTQISNLQGIWSNDTSPPWDAAPHPNINLQMNYWPALPCNLSECQEPLFDFIGSLSINGAKTAKVNYEASGWVSHQVTDLWAKTSPDAGDPVWALWPMGGPWLATHLWEHYCFTLDKHFLEKTAYPLLEGSARFLLDWLIEGHRGYLETNPSTSPEHYFIAPDGKEACVSYSTTMDISIIREVFSALILSADILGKSDTNVVQRIKKALPNLPPMKVARDGTIMEWAQDFQDPEIHHRHVSHLFGLYPGHTMSLEETPDLCRAVANSLYKRGDEGPGWSTSWKMVLWARLHNSDHAYKMILQLITLVDPEHEVSREGGLYSNLFTAHPPFQIDANFG
;
A
#
# COMPACT_ATOMS: atom_id res chain seq x y z
N MET A 1 -0.95 61.92 35.06
CA MET A 1 -2.38 61.60 35.19
C MET A 1 -2.78 61.03 33.85
N ASP A 2 -2.85 59.70 33.83
CA ASP A 2 -3.74 58.78 33.10
C ASP A 2 -3.98 59.00 31.59
N SER A 3 -4.10 58.00 30.71
CA SER A 3 -3.86 56.54 30.68
C SER A 3 -4.16 56.08 29.22
N ASP A 4 -3.67 54.89 28.86
CA ASP A 4 -4.10 53.97 27.77
C ASP A 4 -3.64 54.27 26.30
N ASN A 5 -2.73 53.46 25.70
CA ASN A 5 -2.89 52.10 25.08
C ASN A 5 -3.83 52.12 23.86
N ASP A 6 -3.64 51.46 22.72
CA ASP A 6 -2.71 50.54 22.02
C ASP A 6 -3.37 50.42 20.61
N CYS A 7 -2.76 50.23 19.43
CA CYS A 7 -2.02 49.06 18.96
C CYS A 7 -1.25 49.45 17.69
N GLY A 8 0.07 49.25 17.75
CA GLY A 8 0.97 49.29 16.60
C GLY A 8 1.07 47.91 15.93
N SER A 9 1.29 47.97 14.62
CA SER A 9 1.65 46.88 13.71
C SER A 9 2.85 46.06 14.18
N ASP A 10 2.77 44.74 14.06
CA ASP A 10 3.90 43.80 14.05
C ASP A 10 3.40 42.48 13.44
N ALA A 11 4.11 41.67 12.68
CA ALA A 11 5.26 41.82 11.80
C ALA A 11 5.18 40.56 10.91
N GLY A 12 5.52 40.69 9.63
CA GLY A 12 5.57 39.54 8.71
C GLY A 12 6.56 38.49 9.22
N ALA A 13 6.14 37.24 9.26
CA ALA A 13 7.07 36.13 9.45
C ALA A 13 7.99 36.03 8.21
N GLU A 14 9.23 36.48 8.35
CA GLU A 14 10.29 36.23 7.37
C GLU A 14 10.62 34.73 7.37
N TRP A 15 10.35 34.07 6.24
CA TRP A 15 10.83 32.72 5.99
C TRP A 15 12.35 32.73 5.89
N VAL A 16 13.03 32.02 6.80
CA VAL A 16 14.48 31.81 6.75
C VAL A 16 14.76 30.60 5.86
N TRP A 17 15.39 30.84 4.71
CA TRP A 17 15.92 29.76 3.87
C TRP A 17 17.08 29.06 4.57
N VAL A 18 16.85 27.86 5.09
CA VAL A 18 17.92 27.01 5.60
C VAL A 18 18.61 26.35 4.42
N ARG A 19 19.91 26.59 4.25
CA ARG A 19 20.70 25.94 3.18
C ARG A 19 20.68 24.42 3.37
N ARG A 20 20.63 23.67 2.27
CA ARG A 20 20.92 22.23 2.30
C ARG A 20 22.27 22.02 3.01
N PRO A 21 22.36 21.13 4.02
CA PRO A 21 23.64 20.74 4.59
C PRO A 21 24.55 20.25 3.47
N SER A 22 25.83 20.60 3.52
CA SER A 22 26.81 19.97 2.63
C SER A 22 26.89 18.46 2.94
N GLU A 23 27.31 17.63 1.98
CA GLU A 23 27.53 16.19 2.20
C GLU A 23 28.44 15.93 3.41
N VAL A 24 29.40 16.83 3.65
CA VAL A 24 30.32 16.78 4.78
C VAL A 24 29.61 17.08 6.11
N GLU A 25 28.65 18.01 6.13
CA GLU A 25 27.87 18.33 7.33
C GLU A 25 26.83 17.24 7.64
N ALA A 26 26.22 16.65 6.62
CA ALA A 26 25.33 15.50 6.77
C ALA A 26 26.10 14.26 7.28
N ALA A 27 27.29 14.01 6.72
CA ALA A 27 28.18 12.93 7.17
C ALA A 27 28.74 13.18 8.59
N ALA A 28 29.07 14.43 8.95
CA ALA A 28 29.55 14.78 10.28
C ALA A 28 28.44 14.72 11.34
N ALA A 29 27.20 15.11 11.00
CA ALA A 29 26.04 14.91 11.86
C ALA A 29 25.76 13.41 12.07
N ALA A 30 25.83 12.60 11.01
CA ALA A 30 25.72 11.15 11.12
C ALA A 30 26.86 10.53 11.96
N ALA A 31 28.09 11.04 11.82
CA ALA A 31 29.25 10.54 12.55
C ALA A 31 29.27 10.93 14.04
N GLY A 32 28.70 12.09 14.40
CA GLY A 32 28.61 12.55 15.79
C GLY A 32 27.63 11.77 16.66
N TRP A 33 26.75 10.96 16.05
CA TRP A 33 25.73 10.14 16.73
C TRP A 33 26.16 8.68 16.91
N LEU A 34 27.29 8.26 16.32
CA LEU A 34 27.77 6.88 16.32
C LEU A 34 28.57 6.49 17.58
N ALA A 35 28.65 7.36 18.60
CA ALA A 35 29.37 7.08 19.83
C ALA A 35 28.41 6.53 20.89
N ASP A 36 28.47 5.21 21.11
CA ASP A 36 27.76 4.39 22.11
C ASP A 36 26.24 4.18 21.89
N GLU A 37 25.88 3.41 20.85
CA GLU A 37 24.55 2.77 20.78
C GLU A 37 24.69 1.27 20.57
N GLU A 38 24.02 0.47 21.41
CA GLU A 38 23.71 -0.93 21.07
C GLU A 38 23.09 -0.94 19.67
N ALA A 39 23.70 -1.67 18.73
CA ALA A 39 23.16 -1.78 17.38
C ALA A 39 21.68 -2.16 17.45
N ARG A 40 20.79 -1.27 16.99
CA ARG A 40 19.35 -1.52 16.85
C ARG A 40 19.08 -1.99 15.43
N PRO A 41 19.16 -3.29 15.14
CA PRO A 41 19.03 -3.77 13.78
C PRO A 41 17.61 -3.51 13.26
N LEU A 42 17.47 -2.75 12.18
CA LEU A 42 16.25 -2.64 11.39
C LEU A 42 16.01 -3.96 10.62
N LYS A 43 15.66 -5.00 11.37
CA LYS A 43 15.49 -6.36 10.86
C LYS A 43 14.15 -6.94 11.30
N VAL A 44 13.44 -7.53 10.34
CA VAL A 44 12.34 -8.44 10.64
C VAL A 44 12.95 -9.82 10.86
N VAL A 45 12.88 -10.33 12.09
CA VAL A 45 13.52 -11.60 12.48
C VAL A 45 12.46 -12.66 12.68
N PHE A 46 12.65 -13.80 12.02
CA PHE A 46 11.71 -14.92 12.03
C PHE A 46 12.30 -16.07 12.85
N GLY A 47 11.53 -16.57 13.83
CA GLY A 47 11.96 -17.65 14.72
C GLY A 47 11.93 -19.04 14.07
N SER A 48 11.26 -19.18 12.92
CA SER A 48 11.10 -20.45 12.21
C SER A 48 10.90 -20.22 10.70
N PRO A 49 10.97 -21.30 9.89
CA PRO A 49 10.41 -21.30 8.54
C PRO A 49 8.94 -20.83 8.54
N ALA A 50 8.54 -20.20 7.44
CA ALA A 50 7.18 -19.74 7.23
C ALA A 50 6.19 -20.91 7.14
N LYS A 51 5.02 -20.76 7.77
CA LYS A 51 3.89 -21.68 7.60
C LYS A 51 2.79 -21.06 6.75
N TYR A 52 2.57 -19.76 6.90
CA TYR A 52 1.62 -18.98 6.13
C TYR A 52 2.34 -17.97 5.23
N PHE A 53 1.62 -17.47 4.23
CA PHE A 53 2.09 -16.36 3.38
C PHE A 53 2.52 -15.15 4.22
N THR A 54 1.78 -14.87 5.29
CA THR A 54 2.00 -13.80 6.25
C THR A 54 3.15 -14.07 7.25
N ASP A 55 3.84 -15.21 7.12
CA ASP A 55 5.13 -15.48 7.78
C ASP A 55 6.32 -15.34 6.83
N ALA A 56 6.08 -15.32 5.52
CA ALA A 56 7.12 -15.23 4.51
C ALA A 56 7.66 -13.79 4.42
N ALA A 57 8.94 -13.66 4.07
CA ALA A 57 9.59 -12.36 3.98
C ALA A 57 9.41 -11.77 2.57
N PRO A 58 8.80 -10.59 2.43
CA PRO A 58 8.68 -9.94 1.13
C PRO A 58 10.06 -9.46 0.65
N ILE A 59 10.27 -9.48 -0.67
CA ILE A 59 11.29 -8.74 -1.40
C ILE A 59 10.67 -8.21 -2.69
N GLY A 60 11.12 -7.05 -3.17
CA GLY A 60 10.61 -6.47 -4.40
C GLY A 60 11.48 -5.35 -4.94
N ASN A 61 11.40 -5.12 -6.25
CA ASN A 61 12.12 -4.06 -6.95
C ASN A 61 11.19 -3.06 -7.68
N GLY A 62 9.93 -3.03 -7.26
CA GLY A 62 8.81 -2.34 -7.91
C GLY A 62 8.07 -3.22 -8.91
N ARG A 63 8.78 -4.02 -9.71
CA ARG A 63 8.21 -4.83 -10.79
C ARG A 63 8.06 -6.31 -10.44
N LEU A 64 9.16 -6.91 -9.99
CA LEU A 64 9.26 -8.30 -9.58
C LEU A 64 9.25 -8.38 -8.06
N GLY A 65 8.24 -9.06 -7.53
CA GLY A 65 8.09 -9.36 -6.12
C GLY A 65 8.34 -10.83 -5.84
N ALA A 66 8.85 -11.15 -4.65
CA ALA A 66 8.81 -12.50 -4.14
C ALA A 66 8.56 -12.58 -2.63
N MET A 67 7.97 -13.68 -2.18
CA MET A 67 7.83 -14.04 -0.77
C MET A 67 8.74 -15.23 -0.46
N VAL A 68 9.69 -15.03 0.45
CA VAL A 68 10.71 -16.03 0.83
C VAL A 68 10.27 -16.80 2.08
N TRP A 69 10.07 -18.11 1.93
CA TRP A 69 9.49 -18.96 2.98
C TRP A 69 10.52 -19.41 4.03
N GLY A 70 11.77 -19.65 3.63
CA GLY A 70 12.83 -19.99 4.56
C GLY A 70 12.87 -21.45 5.00
N CYS A 71 12.19 -22.36 4.32
CA CYS A 71 12.11 -23.77 4.69
C CYS A 71 13.43 -24.51 4.43
N VAL A 72 13.82 -25.42 5.34
CA VAL A 72 15.13 -26.10 5.27
C VAL A 72 15.13 -27.23 4.23
N GLU A 73 14.08 -28.04 4.23
CA GLU A 73 13.95 -29.21 3.33
C GLU A 73 13.49 -28.83 1.92
N SER A 74 12.51 -27.93 1.83
CA SER A 74 11.95 -27.45 0.57
C SER A 74 11.70 -25.95 0.66
N GLU A 75 12.58 -25.15 0.04
CA GLU A 75 12.42 -23.69 -0.01
C GLU A 75 11.48 -23.29 -1.14
N ARG A 76 10.62 -22.30 -0.86
CA ARG A 76 9.72 -21.69 -1.83
C ARG A 76 9.96 -20.20 -1.90
N LEU A 77 10.18 -19.70 -3.12
CA LEU A 77 10.07 -18.29 -3.43
C LEU A 77 8.82 -18.12 -4.29
N GLN A 78 7.76 -17.59 -3.68
CA GLN A 78 6.57 -17.25 -4.45
C GLN A 78 6.79 -15.95 -5.19
N LEU A 79 6.36 -15.88 -6.45
CA LEU A 79 6.71 -14.84 -7.41
C LEU A 79 5.47 -14.05 -7.85
N ASN A 80 5.68 -12.75 -8.04
CA ASN A 80 4.72 -11.86 -8.66
C ASN A 80 5.39 -10.95 -9.68
N HIS A 81 4.61 -10.50 -10.66
CA HIS A 81 4.98 -9.44 -11.57
C HIS A 81 3.83 -8.43 -11.61
N ASP A 82 4.14 -7.15 -11.38
CA ASP A 82 3.19 -6.03 -11.27
C ASP A 82 2.16 -5.89 -12.43
N THR A 83 2.51 -6.35 -13.63
CA THR A 83 1.67 -6.29 -14.85
C THR A 83 0.91 -7.59 -15.14
N LEU A 84 0.94 -8.58 -14.25
CA LEU A 84 0.25 -9.85 -14.47
C LEU A 84 -1.19 -9.81 -13.94
N TRP A 85 -2.14 -9.56 -14.83
CA TRP A 85 -3.56 -9.41 -14.52
C TRP A 85 -4.42 -10.17 -15.54
N THR A 86 -5.63 -10.55 -15.15
CA THR A 86 -6.63 -11.08 -16.10
C THR A 86 -7.10 -10.01 -17.08
N GLY A 87 -7.77 -10.42 -18.15
CA GLY A 87 -8.53 -9.49 -18.98
C GLY A 87 -7.73 -8.74 -20.05
N GLY A 88 -8.30 -7.61 -20.45
CA GLY A 88 -7.77 -6.67 -21.44
C GLY A 88 -8.50 -5.33 -21.35
N PRO A 89 -8.13 -4.33 -22.17
CA PRO A 89 -8.81 -3.05 -22.24
C PRO A 89 -10.31 -3.23 -22.53
N GLY A 90 -11.16 -2.67 -21.65
CA GLY A 90 -12.61 -2.79 -21.71
C GLY A 90 -13.33 -1.54 -22.23
N ASN A 91 -14.66 -1.64 -22.39
CA ASN A 91 -15.51 -0.48 -22.61
C ASN A 91 -16.13 -0.02 -21.29
N TYR A 92 -15.51 0.97 -20.66
CA TYR A 92 -15.94 1.50 -19.36
C TYR A 92 -17.06 2.56 -19.46
N THR A 93 -17.89 2.49 -20.50
CA THR A 93 -18.95 3.48 -20.75
C THR A 93 -20.31 2.82 -20.85
N ASN A 94 -21.34 3.49 -20.33
CA ASN A 94 -22.72 3.04 -20.37
C ASN A 94 -23.60 4.17 -20.96
N PRO A 95 -24.04 4.06 -22.23
CA PRO A 95 -24.84 5.10 -22.87
C PRO A 95 -26.26 5.23 -22.29
N ASN A 96 -26.72 4.29 -21.46
CA ASN A 96 -28.00 4.40 -20.75
C ASN A 96 -27.86 5.15 -19.42
N ALA A 97 -26.64 5.35 -18.92
CA ALA A 97 -26.39 5.99 -17.64
C ALA A 97 -26.96 7.42 -17.54
N PRO A 98 -26.95 8.28 -18.58
CA PRO A 98 -27.57 9.62 -18.48
C PRO A 98 -29.07 9.57 -18.14
N ALA A 99 -29.82 8.63 -18.71
CA ALA A 99 -31.24 8.48 -18.44
C ALA A 99 -31.51 8.00 -17.01
N VAL A 100 -30.72 7.04 -16.54
CA VAL A 100 -30.78 6.54 -15.15
C VAL A 100 -30.36 7.64 -14.18
N LEU A 101 -29.30 8.38 -14.48
CA LEU A 101 -28.79 9.49 -13.69
C LEU A 101 -29.86 10.57 -13.50
N SER A 102 -30.58 10.93 -14.57
CA SER A 102 -31.70 11.87 -14.49
C SER A 102 -32.80 11.39 -13.55
N LYS A 103 -33.15 10.10 -13.61
CA LYS A 103 -34.11 9.47 -12.68
C LYS A 103 -33.61 9.52 -11.23
N VAL A 104 -32.35 9.13 -10.98
CA VAL A 104 -31.75 9.16 -9.62
C VAL A 104 -31.75 10.59 -9.08
N ARG A 105 -31.29 11.57 -9.89
CA ARG A 105 -31.29 13.00 -9.51
C ARG A 105 -32.67 13.47 -9.09
N SER A 106 -33.68 13.17 -9.90
CA SER A 106 -35.08 13.53 -9.61
C SER A 106 -35.58 12.88 -8.32
N LEU A 107 -35.23 11.62 -8.04
CA LEU A 107 -35.62 10.96 -6.80
C LEU A 107 -34.95 11.63 -5.57
N VAL A 108 -33.67 11.97 -5.66
CA VAL A 108 -32.94 12.69 -4.61
C VAL A 108 -33.54 14.08 -4.36
N GLU A 109 -33.85 14.84 -5.42
CA GLU A 109 -34.50 16.17 -5.34
C GLU A 109 -35.88 16.11 -4.67
N ASN A 110 -36.62 15.02 -4.87
CA ASN A 110 -37.92 14.79 -4.24
C ASN A 110 -37.82 14.15 -2.84
N GLY A 111 -36.62 14.02 -2.27
CA GLY A 111 -36.40 13.43 -0.94
C GLY A 111 -36.66 11.91 -0.86
N LYS A 112 -36.72 11.23 -2.00
CA LYS A 112 -36.98 9.78 -2.12
C LYS A 112 -35.66 8.99 -2.14
N TYR A 113 -34.90 9.08 -1.05
CA TYR A 113 -33.56 8.50 -0.97
C TYR A 113 -33.53 6.97 -1.12
N PRO A 114 -34.44 6.19 -0.49
CA PRO A 114 -34.44 4.73 -0.66
C PRO A 114 -34.72 4.31 -2.12
N GLU A 115 -35.64 5.00 -2.80
CA GLU A 115 -35.91 4.79 -4.22
C GLU A 115 -34.74 5.23 -5.10
N ALA A 116 -34.05 6.32 -4.75
CA ALA A 116 -32.85 6.76 -5.43
C ALA A 116 -31.72 5.73 -5.30
N THR A 117 -31.49 5.19 -4.09
CA THR A 117 -30.56 4.08 -3.85
C THR A 117 -30.93 2.85 -4.69
N SER A 118 -32.21 2.48 -4.74
CA SER A 118 -32.66 1.34 -5.57
C SER A 118 -32.43 1.59 -7.07
N ALA A 119 -32.71 2.81 -7.55
CA ALA A 119 -32.49 3.16 -8.96
C ALA A 119 -31.01 3.30 -9.32
N ALA A 120 -30.14 3.57 -8.34
CA ALA A 120 -28.71 3.75 -8.55
C ALA A 120 -27.96 2.46 -8.90
N TYR A 121 -28.53 1.28 -8.63
CA TYR A 121 -27.96 0.01 -9.11
C TYR A 121 -27.86 0.00 -10.65
N ASP A 122 -28.78 0.65 -11.36
CA ASP A 122 -28.74 0.73 -12.84
C ASP A 122 -27.60 1.65 -13.35
N LEU A 123 -26.83 2.30 -12.46
CA LEU A 123 -25.62 3.06 -12.79
C LEU A 123 -24.32 2.25 -12.65
N SER A 124 -24.38 1.00 -12.17
CA SER A 124 -23.20 0.14 -12.04
C SER A 124 -22.57 -0.19 -13.39
N GLY A 125 -21.25 -0.39 -13.41
CA GLY A 125 -20.53 -0.92 -14.56
C GLY A 125 -20.16 -2.38 -14.38
N ASP A 126 -19.23 -2.86 -15.20
CA ASP A 126 -18.65 -4.20 -15.07
C ASP A 126 -17.68 -4.25 -13.87
N GLN A 127 -17.28 -5.46 -13.48
CA GLN A 127 -16.23 -5.67 -12.47
C GLN A 127 -14.84 -5.30 -13.03
N THR A 128 -13.88 -5.04 -12.13
CA THR A 128 -12.44 -4.89 -12.43
C THR A 128 -11.83 -6.15 -13.04
N GLN A 129 -10.52 -6.15 -13.31
CA GLN A 129 -9.75 -7.37 -13.55
C GLN A 129 -8.93 -7.77 -12.32
N VAL A 130 -8.48 -9.03 -12.31
CA VAL A 130 -7.88 -9.66 -11.12
C VAL A 130 -6.36 -9.73 -11.24
N PHE A 131 -5.64 -9.28 -10.21
CA PHE A 131 -4.19 -9.45 -10.12
C PHE A 131 -3.84 -10.94 -9.96
N GLN A 132 -2.79 -11.42 -10.62
CA GLN A 132 -2.44 -12.85 -10.62
C GLN A 132 -1.01 -13.11 -10.12
N PRO A 133 -0.79 -14.20 -9.35
CA PRO A 133 0.55 -14.68 -9.03
C PRO A 133 1.27 -15.17 -10.29
N LEU A 134 2.58 -14.92 -10.37
CA LEU A 134 3.40 -15.42 -11.48
C LEU A 134 3.66 -16.92 -11.33
N GLY A 135 3.90 -17.38 -10.10
CA GLY A 135 4.25 -18.77 -9.82
C GLY A 135 5.23 -18.89 -8.66
N ASP A 136 5.94 -20.01 -8.57
CA ASP A 136 6.92 -20.29 -7.51
C ASP A 136 8.27 -20.76 -8.10
N ILE A 137 9.37 -20.47 -7.38
CA ILE A 137 10.61 -21.25 -7.46
C ILE A 137 10.58 -22.24 -6.30
N ASP A 138 10.63 -23.53 -6.61
CA ASP A 138 10.71 -24.61 -5.63
C ASP A 138 12.14 -25.18 -5.60
N LEU A 139 12.75 -25.27 -4.41
CA LEU A 139 14.09 -25.82 -4.18
C LEU A 139 14.01 -26.95 -3.16
N VAL A 140 14.17 -28.19 -3.60
CA VAL A 140 14.10 -29.38 -2.75
C VAL A 140 15.51 -29.88 -2.42
N PHE A 141 15.89 -29.80 -1.14
CA PHE A 141 17.22 -30.18 -0.63
C PHE A 141 17.27 -31.62 -0.08
N GLY A 142 16.12 -32.19 0.30
CA GLY A 142 16.00 -33.53 0.86
C GLY A 142 14.81 -33.66 1.79
N GLU A 143 14.68 -34.83 2.43
CA GLU A 143 13.63 -35.15 3.41
C GLU A 143 14.23 -35.40 4.80
N ASP A 144 13.46 -35.14 5.85
CA ASP A 144 13.80 -35.40 7.26
C ASP A 144 15.13 -34.77 7.75
N ILE A 145 15.48 -33.59 7.22
CA ILE A 145 16.73 -32.91 7.53
C ILE A 145 16.72 -32.41 8.98
N LYS A 146 17.61 -32.97 9.81
CA LYS A 146 17.84 -32.47 11.17
C LYS A 146 18.78 -31.28 11.15
N TYR A 147 18.28 -30.12 11.60
CA TYR A 147 19.04 -28.87 11.62
C TYR A 147 19.03 -28.21 13.00
N THR A 148 20.01 -27.34 13.22
CA THR A 148 20.15 -26.46 14.39
C THR A 148 20.52 -25.05 13.96
N ASN A 149 20.51 -24.10 14.90
CA ASN A 149 20.92 -22.70 14.67
C ASN A 149 20.20 -22.04 13.49
N TYR A 150 18.91 -22.34 13.32
CA TYR A 150 18.10 -21.71 12.28
C TYR A 150 17.92 -20.22 12.56
N ARG A 151 18.08 -19.41 11.52
CA ARG A 151 17.80 -17.98 11.55
C ARG A 151 17.31 -17.56 10.18
N ARG A 152 16.22 -16.80 10.15
CA ARG A 152 15.75 -16.09 8.95
C ARG A 152 15.52 -14.64 9.31
N GLU A 153 16.01 -13.73 8.49
CA GLU A 153 15.84 -12.30 8.69
C GLU A 153 15.68 -11.56 7.37
N LEU A 154 14.83 -10.53 7.36
CA LEU A 154 14.80 -9.49 6.34
C LEU A 154 15.52 -8.27 6.91
N ASP A 155 16.65 -7.89 6.31
CA ASP A 155 17.42 -6.70 6.67
C ASP A 155 16.94 -5.50 5.86
N LEU A 156 16.34 -4.51 6.53
CA LEU A 156 15.83 -3.31 5.88
C LEU A 156 16.95 -2.37 5.46
N HIS A 157 18.19 -2.47 5.97
CA HIS A 157 19.29 -1.63 5.46
C HIS A 157 19.79 -2.07 4.09
N THR A 158 19.61 -3.34 3.75
CA THR A 158 20.13 -3.92 2.50
C THR A 158 19.03 -4.49 1.60
N ALA A 159 17.77 -4.44 2.03
CA ALA A 159 16.64 -5.11 1.37
C ALA A 159 16.96 -6.56 0.98
N THR A 160 17.54 -7.31 1.92
CA THR A 160 18.02 -8.69 1.69
C THR A 160 17.43 -9.62 2.73
N VAL A 161 16.89 -10.75 2.28
CA VAL A 161 16.51 -11.85 3.16
C VAL A 161 17.68 -12.81 3.29
N THR A 162 18.05 -13.18 4.51
CA THR A 162 19.09 -14.16 4.80
C THR A 162 18.51 -15.32 5.60
N VAL A 163 18.80 -16.56 5.17
CA VAL A 163 18.47 -17.79 5.89
C VAL A 163 19.76 -18.54 6.21
N THR A 164 19.99 -18.88 7.48
CA THR A 164 21.13 -19.69 7.91
C THR A 164 20.69 -20.84 8.78
N TYR A 165 21.29 -22.01 8.62
CA TYR A 165 21.04 -23.18 9.46
C TYR A 165 22.25 -24.12 9.42
N THR A 166 22.34 -25.03 10.39
CA THR A 166 23.43 -26.01 10.51
C THR A 166 22.88 -27.43 10.37
N VAL A 167 23.45 -28.25 9.47
CA VAL A 167 23.18 -29.69 9.36
C VAL A 167 24.47 -30.44 9.64
N GLY A 168 24.50 -31.23 10.72
CA GLY A 168 25.74 -31.81 11.22
C GLY A 168 26.75 -30.73 11.61
N ASP A 169 27.86 -30.64 10.87
CA ASP A 169 28.90 -29.63 11.04
C ASP A 169 29.00 -28.64 9.85
N ILE A 170 28.01 -28.66 8.95
CA ILE A 170 27.93 -27.80 7.76
C ILE A 170 26.96 -26.66 8.04
N VAL A 171 27.42 -25.44 7.80
CA VAL A 171 26.59 -24.24 7.88
C VAL A 171 26.16 -23.86 6.47
N TYR A 172 24.84 -23.79 6.26
CA TYR A 172 24.22 -23.37 5.03
C TYR A 172 23.78 -21.91 5.15
N THR A 173 23.90 -21.17 4.04
CA THR A 173 23.45 -19.78 3.94
C THR A 173 22.74 -19.56 2.61
N ARG A 174 21.56 -18.94 2.68
CA ARG A 174 20.80 -18.45 1.54
C ARG A 174 20.61 -16.95 1.65
N GLU A 175 20.89 -16.21 0.58
CA GLU A 175 20.72 -14.76 0.50
C GLU A 175 19.81 -14.43 -0.69
N HIS A 176 18.74 -13.67 -0.45
CA HIS A 176 17.72 -13.34 -1.46
C HIS A 176 17.50 -11.82 -1.54
N PHE A 177 17.44 -11.28 -2.76
CA PHE A 177 17.04 -9.89 -3.01
C PHE A 177 16.45 -9.73 -4.42
N SER A 178 15.62 -8.70 -4.63
CA SER A 178 15.09 -8.32 -5.94
C SER A 178 15.81 -7.04 -6.38
N SER A 179 16.66 -7.14 -7.40
CA SER A 179 17.51 -6.02 -7.85
C SER A 179 16.73 -5.13 -8.81
N ASN A 180 16.57 -3.84 -8.48
CA ASN A 180 16.00 -2.86 -9.41
C ASN A 180 16.94 -2.55 -10.59
N PRO A 181 18.26 -2.30 -10.40
CA PRO A 181 19.16 -1.98 -11.52
C PRO A 181 19.28 -3.09 -12.58
N HIS A 182 19.11 -4.36 -12.17
CA HIS A 182 19.26 -5.52 -13.07
C HIS A 182 17.93 -6.19 -13.43
N GLN A 183 16.82 -5.77 -12.81
CA GLN A 183 15.49 -6.34 -13.04
C GLN A 183 15.44 -7.88 -12.88
N VAL A 184 16.11 -8.39 -11.84
CA VAL A 184 16.16 -9.84 -11.52
C VAL A 184 15.99 -10.10 -10.02
N ILE A 185 15.37 -11.23 -9.69
CA ILE A 185 15.47 -11.82 -8.36
C ILE A 185 16.75 -12.66 -8.30
N VAL A 186 17.55 -12.42 -7.27
CA VAL A 186 18.83 -13.09 -7.04
C VAL A 186 18.73 -13.94 -5.77
N THR A 187 19.06 -15.22 -5.89
CA THR A 187 19.19 -16.13 -4.74
C THR A 187 20.57 -16.77 -4.76
N LYS A 188 21.37 -16.55 -3.72
CA LYS A 188 22.65 -17.25 -3.55
C LYS A 188 22.51 -18.31 -2.50
N ILE A 189 23.01 -19.52 -2.79
CA ILE A 189 23.04 -20.66 -1.88
C ILE A 189 24.50 -21.08 -1.72
N SER A 190 24.97 -21.23 -0.48
CA SER A 190 26.34 -21.64 -0.18
C SER A 190 26.42 -22.47 1.10
N ALA A 191 27.46 -23.29 1.20
CA ALA A 191 27.85 -23.99 2.42
C ALA A 191 29.26 -23.57 2.85
N ASN A 192 29.57 -23.68 4.14
CA ASN A 192 30.92 -23.41 4.65
C ASN A 192 31.96 -24.48 4.24
N LYS A 193 31.51 -25.60 3.67
CA LYS A 193 32.37 -26.67 3.14
C LYS A 193 32.09 -26.87 1.64
N PRO A 194 33.12 -26.83 0.76
CA PRO A 194 33.00 -27.12 -0.67
C PRO A 194 32.26 -28.44 -0.96
N GLY A 195 31.53 -28.50 -2.07
CA GLY A 195 30.85 -29.70 -2.55
C GLY A 195 29.62 -30.14 -1.77
N ASN A 196 29.03 -29.30 -0.91
CA ASN A 196 27.89 -29.67 -0.05
C ASN A 196 26.55 -29.03 -0.44
N VAL A 197 26.49 -28.31 -1.58
CA VAL A 197 25.25 -27.75 -2.12
C VAL A 197 24.67 -28.69 -3.17
N SER A 198 23.60 -29.39 -2.80
CA SER A 198 22.80 -30.25 -3.67
C SER A 198 21.31 -29.93 -3.50
N PHE A 199 20.55 -29.84 -4.60
CA PHE A 199 19.10 -29.69 -4.60
C PHE A 199 18.51 -29.95 -5.98
N THR A 200 17.20 -30.18 -6.01
CA THR A 200 16.39 -30.12 -7.24
C THR A 200 15.66 -28.78 -7.29
N VAL A 201 15.63 -28.13 -8.46
CA VAL A 201 14.92 -26.87 -8.69
C VAL A 201 13.90 -26.99 -9.82
N SER A 202 12.74 -26.40 -9.60
CA SER A 202 11.66 -26.26 -10.59
C SER A 202 11.01 -24.87 -10.52
N LEU A 203 10.30 -24.54 -11.59
CA LEU A 203 9.33 -23.45 -11.61
C LEU A 203 7.93 -24.04 -11.68
N THR A 204 6.95 -23.41 -11.06
CA THR A 204 5.53 -23.76 -11.19
C THR A 204 4.69 -22.50 -11.27
N SER A 205 3.49 -22.57 -11.85
CA SER A 205 2.51 -21.49 -11.85
C SER A 205 1.10 -22.05 -11.65
N PRO A 206 0.20 -21.35 -10.92
CA PRO A 206 -1.22 -21.71 -10.89
C PRO A 206 -1.93 -21.37 -12.21
N LEU A 207 -1.28 -20.62 -13.11
CA LEU A 207 -1.79 -20.24 -14.43
C LEU A 207 -1.44 -21.31 -15.48
N ASP A 208 -2.06 -21.23 -16.68
CA ASP A 208 -1.66 -22.08 -17.81
C ASP A 208 -0.22 -21.76 -18.23
N HIS A 209 0.63 -22.78 -18.20
CA HIS A 209 2.06 -22.63 -18.44
C HIS A 209 2.71 -23.90 -18.99
N LYS A 210 3.87 -23.72 -19.61
CA LYS A 210 4.77 -24.77 -20.06
C LYS A 210 6.16 -24.49 -19.56
N ILE A 211 6.89 -25.56 -19.25
CA ILE A 211 8.26 -25.49 -18.77
C ILE A 211 9.14 -26.22 -19.75
N ARG A 212 10.34 -25.68 -19.97
CA ARG A 212 11.41 -26.38 -20.68
C ARG A 212 12.75 -26.04 -20.05
N VAL A 213 13.63 -27.04 -20.02
CA VAL A 213 15.02 -26.88 -19.60
C VAL A 213 15.91 -26.66 -20.82
N THR A 214 16.85 -25.73 -20.73
CA THR A 214 17.89 -25.55 -21.76
C THR A 214 19.29 -25.58 -21.15
N HIS A 215 20.27 -26.03 -21.93
CA HIS A 215 21.71 -25.99 -21.62
C HIS A 215 22.14 -26.57 -20.25
N ALA A 216 21.30 -27.40 -19.62
CA ALA A 216 21.50 -27.98 -18.29
C ALA A 216 21.83 -26.96 -17.18
N ASN A 217 21.37 -25.71 -17.30
CA ASN A 217 21.50 -24.67 -16.27
C ASN A 217 20.44 -23.57 -16.36
N GLU A 218 19.42 -23.75 -17.21
CA GLU A 218 18.38 -22.76 -17.45
C GLU A 218 17.00 -23.45 -17.49
N ILE A 219 16.03 -22.90 -16.76
CA ILE A 219 14.63 -23.29 -16.81
C ILE A 219 13.84 -22.11 -17.35
N ILE A 220 13.02 -22.35 -18.37
CA ILE A 220 12.13 -21.35 -18.95
C ILE A 220 10.69 -21.78 -18.70
N MET A 221 9.92 -20.92 -18.05
CA MET A 221 8.47 -21.05 -17.86
C MET A 221 7.76 -20.00 -18.70
N GLU A 222 6.94 -20.46 -19.66
CA GLU A 222 6.16 -19.61 -20.58
C GLU A 222 4.68 -19.90 -20.37
N GLY A 223 3.85 -18.88 -20.25
CA GLY A 223 2.42 -19.06 -19.97
C GLY A 223 1.58 -17.85 -20.31
N SER A 224 0.32 -17.90 -19.90
CA SER A 224 -0.62 -16.78 -20.06
C SER A 224 -1.63 -16.68 -18.93
N CYS A 225 -1.97 -15.46 -18.56
CA CYS A 225 -3.15 -15.16 -17.76
C CYS A 225 -4.44 -15.52 -18.50
N PRO A 226 -5.51 -15.85 -17.77
CA PRO A 226 -6.86 -15.84 -18.31
C PRO A 226 -7.18 -14.48 -18.95
N GLY A 227 -7.73 -14.49 -20.17
CA GLY A 227 -8.15 -13.25 -20.85
C GLY A 227 -9.45 -12.64 -20.34
N GLN A 228 -10.04 -13.24 -19.30
CA GLN A 228 -11.25 -12.79 -18.60
C GLN A 228 -11.19 -13.25 -17.14
N ARG A 229 -12.11 -12.77 -16.29
CA ARG A 229 -12.15 -13.14 -14.86
C ARG A 229 -12.45 -14.64 -14.69
N PRO A 230 -11.94 -15.31 -13.64
CA PRO A 230 -12.17 -16.74 -13.41
C PRO A 230 -13.65 -17.16 -13.34
N GLU A 231 -14.52 -16.33 -12.77
CA GLU A 231 -15.96 -16.61 -12.62
C GLU A 231 -16.75 -16.59 -13.95
N GLU A 232 -16.19 -16.01 -15.01
CA GLU A 232 -16.85 -15.85 -16.31
C GLU A 232 -16.57 -16.99 -17.30
N ILE A 233 -15.78 -17.99 -16.91
CA ILE A 233 -15.36 -19.11 -17.78
C ILE A 233 -16.53 -20.09 -17.99
N LYS A 234 -17.30 -19.90 -19.08
CA LYS A 234 -18.45 -20.78 -19.43
C LYS A 234 -18.11 -21.86 -20.46
N THR A 235 -17.11 -21.67 -21.33
CA THR A 235 -16.60 -22.67 -22.30
C THR A 235 -15.16 -22.36 -22.74
N ALA A 236 -14.37 -23.40 -23.07
CA ALA A 236 -12.95 -23.27 -23.42
C ALA A 236 -12.66 -22.81 -24.88
N ALA A 237 -13.68 -22.77 -25.75
CA ALA A 237 -13.47 -22.60 -27.20
C ALA A 237 -13.40 -21.15 -27.70
N ASP A 238 -13.80 -20.16 -26.89
CA ASP A 238 -13.86 -18.73 -27.28
C ASP A 238 -13.16 -17.80 -26.27
N GLN A 239 -12.18 -18.32 -25.51
CA GLN A 239 -11.51 -17.53 -24.48
C GLN A 239 -10.64 -16.43 -25.11
N PRO A 240 -10.80 -15.16 -24.70
CA PRO A 240 -9.91 -14.08 -25.14
C PRO A 240 -8.47 -14.39 -24.73
N ILE A 241 -7.52 -13.96 -25.57
CA ILE A 241 -6.08 -14.09 -25.27
C ILE A 241 -5.75 -13.11 -24.13
N GLY A 242 -5.28 -13.64 -23.00
CA GLY A 242 -4.79 -12.84 -21.88
C GLY A 242 -3.30 -12.48 -22.01
N ILE A 243 -2.78 -11.76 -21.00
CA ILE A 243 -1.37 -11.37 -20.94
C ILE A 243 -0.48 -12.61 -20.92
N LYS A 244 0.47 -12.70 -21.85
CA LYS A 244 1.50 -13.75 -21.85
C LYS A 244 2.63 -13.37 -20.90
N PHE A 245 3.27 -14.36 -20.29
CA PHE A 245 4.43 -14.16 -19.45
C PHE A 245 5.54 -15.16 -19.77
N SER A 246 6.76 -14.77 -19.43
CA SER A 246 7.93 -15.64 -19.46
C SER A 246 8.80 -15.38 -18.24
N ALA A 247 9.16 -16.44 -17.52
CA ALA A 247 10.09 -16.41 -16.41
C ALA A 247 11.27 -17.34 -16.74
N ILE A 248 12.48 -16.80 -16.69
CA ILE A 248 13.72 -17.51 -17.00
C ILE A 248 14.57 -17.57 -15.74
N LEU A 249 14.79 -18.78 -15.24
CA LEU A 249 15.68 -19.07 -14.13
C LEU A 249 17.01 -19.60 -14.66
N TYR A 250 18.12 -19.00 -14.22
CA TYR A 250 19.47 -19.40 -14.61
C TYR A 250 20.34 -19.70 -13.39
N LEU A 251 21.13 -20.77 -13.46
CA LEU A 251 22.04 -21.21 -12.41
C LEU A 251 23.49 -20.87 -12.77
N GLN A 252 24.10 -19.93 -12.05
CA GLN A 252 25.56 -19.71 -12.04
C GLN A 252 26.18 -20.61 -10.97
N ILE A 253 26.78 -21.71 -11.39
CA ILE A 253 27.29 -22.76 -10.50
C ILE A 253 28.79 -22.58 -10.27
N ASN A 254 29.22 -22.77 -9.01
CA ASN A 254 30.63 -22.80 -8.62
C ASN A 254 30.93 -24.13 -7.91
N GLY A 255 32.00 -24.80 -8.33
CA GLY A 255 32.48 -26.07 -7.78
C GLY A 255 33.00 -26.98 -8.88
N ALA A 256 34.26 -27.41 -8.79
CA ALA A 256 34.89 -28.21 -9.86
C ALA A 256 34.25 -29.59 -10.06
N ASN A 257 33.59 -30.11 -9.01
CA ASN A 257 32.96 -31.43 -9.00
C ASN A 257 31.43 -31.35 -9.12
N SER A 258 30.85 -30.18 -9.41
CA SER A 258 29.40 -30.03 -9.50
C SER A 258 28.86 -30.72 -10.75
N THR A 259 27.75 -31.43 -10.61
CA THR A 259 27.03 -32.04 -11.74
C THR A 259 25.61 -31.49 -11.83
N VAL A 260 25.11 -31.32 -13.05
CA VAL A 260 23.70 -30.95 -13.30
C VAL A 260 23.05 -32.00 -14.17
N GLU A 261 21.90 -32.50 -13.71
CA GLU A 261 21.05 -33.43 -14.44
C GLU A 261 19.70 -32.77 -14.75
N VAL A 262 19.18 -33.01 -15.95
CA VAL A 262 17.81 -32.60 -16.32
C VAL A 262 16.87 -33.73 -15.92
N LEU A 263 15.90 -33.44 -15.04
CA LEU A 263 14.89 -34.41 -14.62
C LEU A 263 13.54 -34.07 -15.25
N ASN A 264 12.88 -35.08 -15.82
CA ASN A 264 11.53 -35.00 -16.38
C ASN A 264 11.30 -33.83 -17.36
N ASP A 265 12.36 -33.39 -18.05
CA ASP A 265 12.41 -32.25 -18.99
C ASP A 265 12.01 -30.87 -18.41
N ASN A 266 11.70 -30.78 -17.11
CA ASN A 266 11.16 -29.57 -16.47
C ASN A 266 11.86 -29.19 -15.15
N MET A 267 12.78 -30.00 -14.62
CA MET A 267 13.55 -29.69 -13.43
C MET A 267 15.06 -29.82 -13.67
N LEU A 268 15.84 -29.14 -12.84
CA LEU A 268 17.29 -29.32 -12.78
C LEU A 268 17.66 -29.89 -11.41
N LYS A 269 18.47 -30.95 -11.40
CA LYS A 269 19.12 -31.46 -10.19
C LYS A 269 20.57 -31.03 -10.18
N LEU A 270 20.95 -30.22 -9.20
CA LEU A 270 22.33 -29.83 -8.95
C LEU A 270 22.90 -30.71 -7.84
N ASP A 271 24.07 -31.29 -8.05
CA ASP A 271 24.79 -32.07 -7.06
C ASP A 271 26.22 -31.56 -6.84
N CYS A 272 26.67 -31.61 -5.58
CA CYS A 272 28.07 -31.38 -5.18
C CYS A 272 28.68 -30.02 -5.58
N ALA A 273 27.89 -28.94 -5.56
CA ALA A 273 28.40 -27.59 -5.76
C ALA A 273 29.00 -26.99 -4.47
N ASP A 274 29.92 -26.03 -4.64
CA ASP A 274 30.43 -25.21 -3.54
C ASP A 274 29.44 -24.10 -3.21
N SER A 275 28.89 -23.47 -4.25
CA SER A 275 27.83 -22.48 -4.18
C SER A 275 27.13 -22.34 -5.53
N VAL A 276 25.95 -21.73 -5.51
CA VAL A 276 25.20 -21.40 -6.73
C VAL A 276 24.51 -20.05 -6.56
N VAL A 277 24.40 -19.30 -7.66
CA VAL A 277 23.60 -18.09 -7.75
C VAL A 277 22.50 -18.32 -8.78
N LEU A 278 21.26 -18.25 -8.32
CA LEU A 278 20.06 -18.34 -9.11
C LEU A 278 19.65 -16.92 -9.51
N LEU A 279 19.45 -16.71 -10.81
CA LEU A 279 19.01 -15.45 -11.38
C LEU A 279 17.68 -15.68 -12.08
N LEU A 280 16.61 -15.05 -11.59
CA LEU A 280 15.29 -15.09 -12.21
C LEU A 280 14.98 -13.73 -12.85
N ALA A 281 14.80 -13.72 -14.16
CA ALA A 281 14.16 -12.61 -14.87
C ALA A 281 12.75 -13.03 -15.29
N ALA A 282 11.77 -12.15 -15.15
CA ALA A 282 10.44 -12.38 -15.70
C ALA A 282 9.91 -11.11 -16.38
N THR A 283 9.17 -11.30 -17.46
CA THR A 283 8.51 -10.20 -18.18
C THR A 283 7.16 -10.67 -18.72
N THR A 284 6.31 -9.71 -19.10
CA THR A 284 4.98 -9.97 -19.66
C THR A 284 4.84 -9.36 -21.05
N SER A 285 3.77 -9.73 -21.76
CA SER A 285 3.37 -9.08 -23.01
C SER A 285 2.57 -7.80 -22.78
N PHE A 286 2.47 -7.28 -21.56
CA PHE A 286 1.76 -6.03 -21.29
C PHE A 286 2.53 -4.84 -21.85
N GLN A 287 1.88 -4.07 -22.72
CA GLN A 287 2.49 -2.90 -23.36
C GLN A 287 1.90 -1.58 -22.83
N SER A 288 0.59 -1.53 -22.63
CA SER A 288 -0.12 -0.39 -22.01
C SER A 288 -1.55 -0.79 -21.67
N ALA A 289 -2.22 0.01 -20.85
CA ALA A 289 -3.64 -0.12 -20.51
C ALA A 289 -4.61 -0.05 -21.71
N PHE A 290 -4.13 0.30 -22.92
CA PHE A 290 -4.96 0.54 -24.11
C PHE A 290 -4.74 -0.46 -25.24
N ILE A 291 -3.82 -1.41 -25.09
CA ILE A 291 -3.49 -2.40 -26.12
C ILE A 291 -3.97 -3.76 -25.63
N LYS A 292 -4.80 -4.42 -26.43
CA LYS A 292 -5.28 -5.77 -26.11
C LYS A 292 -4.10 -6.75 -26.05
N PRO A 293 -4.10 -7.75 -25.16
CA PRO A 293 -3.01 -8.73 -25.11
C PRO A 293 -2.79 -9.46 -26.44
N SER A 294 -3.87 -9.72 -27.21
CA SER A 294 -3.81 -10.30 -28.55
C SER A 294 -3.09 -9.43 -29.60
N GLU A 295 -2.97 -8.14 -29.37
CA GLU A 295 -2.36 -7.15 -30.27
C GLU A 295 -0.95 -6.76 -29.84
N SER A 296 -0.50 -7.25 -28.68
CA SER A 296 0.83 -6.96 -28.16
C SER A 296 1.91 -7.48 -29.11
N LYS A 297 2.92 -6.62 -29.33
CA LYS A 297 4.11 -6.95 -30.14
C LYS A 297 5.29 -7.37 -29.25
N LEU A 298 5.10 -7.37 -27.93
CA LEU A 298 6.13 -7.76 -26.98
C LEU A 298 6.18 -9.28 -26.89
N ASP A 299 7.37 -9.81 -27.15
CA ASP A 299 7.70 -11.20 -26.84
C ASP A 299 8.31 -11.24 -25.43
N PRO A 300 7.60 -11.79 -24.43
CA PRO A 300 8.10 -11.84 -23.06
C PRO A 300 9.34 -12.73 -22.93
N THR A 301 9.50 -13.77 -23.76
CA THR A 301 10.68 -14.65 -23.68
C THR A 301 11.93 -13.94 -24.18
N VAL A 302 11.83 -13.18 -25.28
CA VAL A 302 12.94 -12.35 -25.78
C VAL A 302 13.31 -11.25 -24.76
N SER A 303 12.30 -10.63 -24.15
CA SER A 303 12.49 -9.54 -23.18
C SER A 303 13.13 -10.04 -21.88
N ALA A 304 12.67 -11.18 -21.36
CA ALA A 304 13.27 -11.83 -20.20
C ALA A 304 14.72 -12.28 -20.48
N PHE A 305 14.99 -12.85 -21.66
CA PHE A 305 16.35 -13.24 -22.04
C PHE A 305 17.30 -12.02 -22.14
N THR A 306 16.81 -10.92 -22.73
CA THR A 306 17.58 -9.68 -22.85
C THR A 306 17.96 -9.13 -21.47
N THR A 307 16.99 -9.05 -20.56
CA THR A 307 17.18 -8.63 -19.16
C THR A 307 18.24 -9.50 -18.48
N LEU A 308 18.09 -10.81 -18.60
CA LEU A 308 18.94 -11.78 -17.94
C LEU A 308 20.37 -11.83 -18.50
N SER A 309 20.56 -11.50 -19.79
CA SER A 309 21.87 -11.56 -20.46
C SER A 309 22.95 -10.69 -19.80
N ILE A 310 22.56 -9.57 -19.19
CA ILE A 310 23.44 -8.68 -18.43
C ILE A 310 23.76 -9.32 -17.08
N ALA A 311 22.74 -9.71 -16.32
CA ALA A 311 22.89 -10.28 -14.98
C ALA A 311 23.74 -11.56 -14.97
N ARG A 312 23.63 -12.41 -15.99
CA ARG A 312 24.40 -13.67 -16.13
C ARG A 312 25.91 -13.47 -16.24
N ARG A 313 26.36 -12.28 -16.65
CA ARG A 313 27.79 -11.96 -16.80
C ARG A 313 28.34 -11.19 -15.58
N THR A 314 27.46 -10.83 -14.66
CA THR A 314 27.80 -10.10 -13.44
C THR A 314 27.99 -11.07 -12.29
N SER A 315 29.04 -10.86 -11.50
CA SER A 315 29.24 -11.67 -10.29
C SER A 315 28.21 -11.33 -9.21
N TYR A 316 27.96 -12.28 -8.30
CA TYR A 316 27.07 -12.03 -7.16
C TYR A 316 27.43 -10.78 -6.35
N SER A 317 28.72 -10.59 -6.05
CA SER A 317 29.19 -9.45 -5.26
C SER A 317 28.89 -8.12 -5.96
N GLN A 318 29.03 -8.06 -7.28
CA GLN A 318 28.66 -6.90 -8.08
C GLN A 318 27.14 -6.69 -8.10
N LEU A 319 26.34 -7.74 -8.35
CA LEU A 319 24.88 -7.64 -8.32
C LEU A 319 24.38 -7.12 -6.96
N LYS A 320 24.92 -7.64 -5.87
CA LYS A 320 24.59 -7.21 -4.50
C LYS A 320 25.03 -5.77 -4.25
N ALA A 321 26.23 -5.37 -4.69
CA ALA A 321 26.71 -4.00 -4.52
C ALA A 321 25.81 -2.99 -5.25
N TYR A 322 25.46 -3.23 -6.51
CA TYR A 322 24.55 -2.36 -7.26
C TYR A 322 23.14 -2.32 -6.67
N HIS A 323 22.63 -3.47 -6.18
CA HIS A 323 21.35 -3.52 -5.46
C HIS A 323 21.36 -2.64 -4.21
N ILE A 324 22.39 -2.78 -3.38
CA ILE A 324 22.51 -2.02 -2.14
C ILE A 324 22.68 -0.53 -2.44
N ASP A 325 23.50 -0.17 -3.41
CA ASP A 325 23.70 1.23 -3.83
C ASP A 325 22.39 1.89 -4.26
N ASP A 326 21.65 1.26 -5.18
CA ASP A 326 20.32 1.71 -5.61
C ASP A 326 19.35 1.87 -4.43
N TYR A 327 19.20 0.82 -3.64
CA TYR A 327 18.24 0.78 -2.55
C TYR A 327 18.56 1.81 -1.44
N GLN A 328 19.83 1.92 -1.04
CA GLN A 328 20.24 2.80 0.05
C GLN A 328 20.14 4.27 -0.32
N THR A 329 20.24 4.63 -1.60
CA THR A 329 20.00 6.02 -2.05
C THR A 329 18.59 6.52 -1.72
N LEU A 330 17.63 5.61 -1.56
CA LEU A 330 16.25 5.88 -1.13
C LEU A 330 16.08 5.65 0.37
N PHE A 331 16.51 4.49 0.87
CA PHE A 331 16.21 4.09 2.25
C PHE A 331 16.94 4.93 3.29
N GLN A 332 18.20 5.32 3.07
CA GLN A 332 18.98 6.08 4.07
C GLN A 332 18.57 7.55 4.21
N ARG A 333 17.63 8.04 3.39
CA ARG A 333 17.15 9.42 3.42
C ARG A 333 16.42 9.82 4.70
N VAL A 334 15.90 8.84 5.45
CA VAL A 334 15.16 9.06 6.71
C VAL A 334 15.64 8.07 7.76
N SER A 335 15.97 8.59 8.94
CA SER A 335 16.21 7.81 10.15
C SER A 335 15.21 8.24 11.22
N LEU A 336 14.73 7.28 12.00
CA LEU A 336 13.86 7.50 13.15
C LEU A 336 14.44 6.72 14.32
N GLN A 337 14.64 7.40 15.45
CA GLN A 337 15.08 6.80 16.70
C GLN A 337 14.18 7.29 17.83
N LEU A 338 13.63 6.36 18.57
CA LEU A 338 12.74 6.53 19.70
C LEU A 338 13.40 5.90 20.94
N SER A 339 13.14 6.45 22.12
CA SER A 339 13.69 5.90 23.36
C SER A 339 12.58 5.77 24.40
N GLN A 340 12.73 4.80 25.30
CA GLN A 340 11.81 4.71 26.43
C GLN A 340 11.99 5.94 27.32
N GLY A 341 10.89 6.57 27.70
CA GLY A 341 10.92 7.70 28.62
C GLY A 341 11.41 7.26 30.01
N SER A 342 12.23 8.09 30.65
CA SER A 342 12.80 7.86 32.00
C SER A 342 11.77 7.57 33.11
N ASN A 343 10.49 7.87 32.89
CA ASN A 343 9.38 7.58 33.80
C ASN A 343 8.89 6.11 33.76
N TYR A 344 9.24 5.34 32.73
CA TYR A 344 8.84 3.93 32.62
C TYR A 344 9.55 3.07 33.69
N ASP A 345 10.83 3.35 33.96
CA ASP A 345 11.60 2.72 35.04
C ASP A 345 11.03 2.98 36.44
N LEU A 346 10.42 4.17 36.64
CA LEU A 346 9.75 4.54 37.89
C LEU A 346 8.41 3.82 38.06
N ARG A 347 7.63 3.62 36.99
CA ARG A 347 6.38 2.82 37.03
C ARG A 347 6.67 1.34 37.25
N ARG A 348 7.69 0.80 36.58
CA ARG A 348 8.14 -0.58 36.78
C ARG A 348 8.68 -0.81 38.20
N SER A 349 9.46 0.13 38.74
CA SER A 349 9.94 0.08 40.13
C SER A 349 8.80 0.11 41.15
N ARG A 350 7.72 0.89 40.89
CA ARG A 350 6.52 0.91 41.75
C ARG A 350 5.69 -0.37 41.64
N LEU A 351 5.55 -0.94 40.44
CA LEU A 351 4.83 -2.20 40.23
C LEU A 351 5.56 -3.40 40.85
N VAL A 352 6.89 -3.46 40.71
CA VAL A 352 7.74 -4.48 41.36
C VAL A 352 7.72 -4.33 42.89
N GLN A 353 7.80 -3.11 43.43
CA GLN A 353 7.63 -2.89 44.87
C GLN A 353 6.24 -3.27 45.37
N SER A 354 5.19 -3.05 44.59
CA SER A 354 3.82 -3.42 44.97
C SER A 354 3.61 -4.94 45.00
N ALA A 355 4.23 -5.68 44.07
CA ALA A 355 4.17 -7.14 44.01
C ALA A 355 4.98 -7.82 45.13
N GLU A 356 6.08 -7.21 45.59
CA GLU A 356 6.84 -7.70 46.75
C GLU A 356 6.09 -7.45 48.08
N THR A 357 5.26 -6.41 48.16
CA THR A 357 4.44 -6.14 49.37
C THR A 357 3.09 -6.87 49.43
N SER A 358 2.67 -7.59 48.39
CA SER A 358 1.38 -8.31 48.36
C SER A 358 1.49 -9.83 48.40
N SER A 359 2.64 -10.39 48.82
CA SER A 359 2.84 -11.84 48.97
C SER A 359 2.60 -12.36 50.40
N GLN A 360 1.53 -11.90 51.05
CA GLN A 360 0.92 -12.62 52.18
C GLN A 360 -0.58 -12.83 51.94
N GLY A 361 -0.90 -14.02 51.42
CA GLY A 361 -2.21 -14.65 51.59
C GLY A 361 -3.16 -14.56 50.41
N ALA A 362 -3.09 -15.54 49.49
CA ALA A 362 -4.25 -16.17 48.87
C ALA A 362 -3.82 -17.41 48.07
N ASN A 363 -4.38 -18.57 48.43
CA ASN A 363 -4.34 -19.80 47.63
C ASN A 363 -5.23 -19.61 46.39
N VAL A 364 -4.69 -19.79 45.19
CA VAL A 364 -5.46 -20.07 43.98
C VAL A 364 -4.79 -21.20 43.21
N SER A 365 -5.63 -22.16 42.83
CA SER A 365 -5.36 -23.47 42.26
C SER A 365 -4.89 -23.47 40.80
N ASP A 366 -3.95 -24.38 40.54
CA ASP A 366 -3.55 -25.03 39.28
C ASP A 366 -4.24 -24.61 37.97
N TYR A 367 -3.47 -23.93 37.11
CA TYR A 367 -3.31 -24.24 35.68
C TYR A 367 -1.90 -23.82 35.24
N GLY A 368 -0.91 -24.65 35.59
CA GLY A 368 0.49 -24.45 35.20
C GLY A 368 0.86 -25.24 33.95
N PHE A 369 1.00 -24.57 32.81
CA PHE A 369 1.85 -25.06 31.72
C PHE A 369 3.29 -24.62 32.02
N GLN A 370 4.20 -25.60 32.13
CA GLN A 370 5.56 -25.41 32.60
C GLN A 370 6.39 -24.52 31.68
N ILE A 371 6.70 -23.30 32.14
CA ILE A 371 7.94 -22.61 31.78
C ILE A 371 8.75 -22.51 33.08
N SER A 372 9.76 -23.37 33.23
CA SER A 372 10.71 -23.28 34.33
C SER A 372 12.07 -23.75 33.85
N GLY A 373 12.97 -22.78 33.65
CA GLY A 373 14.37 -23.04 33.32
C GLY A 373 15.09 -21.87 32.66
N CYS A 374 14.94 -20.63 33.14
CA CYS A 374 15.86 -19.56 32.72
C CYS A 374 16.08 -18.56 33.84
N THR A 375 17.00 -18.86 34.74
CA THR A 375 17.74 -17.84 35.47
C THR A 375 19.18 -18.29 35.62
N ARG A 376 20.09 -17.40 35.20
CA ARG A 376 21.56 -17.47 35.23
C ARG A 376 22.21 -18.26 34.10
N LEU A 377 22.55 -17.53 33.04
CA LEU A 377 23.88 -17.54 32.44
C LEU A 377 24.07 -16.23 31.67
N THR A 378 24.75 -15.28 32.31
CA THR A 378 25.41 -14.15 31.64
C THR A 378 26.56 -14.70 30.79
N SER A 379 26.34 -14.81 29.49
CA SER A 379 27.40 -14.91 28.48
C SER A 379 26.96 -14.15 27.24
N LEU A 380 27.84 -13.30 26.72
CA LEU A 380 27.67 -12.52 25.49
C LEU A 380 27.16 -13.38 24.32
N ASN A 381 25.86 -13.27 24.05
CA ASN A 381 25.19 -13.56 22.78
C ASN A 381 23.81 -12.90 22.90
N SER A 382 23.64 -11.69 22.39
CA SER A 382 22.34 -11.04 22.34
C SER A 382 21.44 -11.82 21.38
N PHE A 383 20.60 -12.72 21.91
CA PHE A 383 19.53 -13.33 21.14
C PHE A 383 18.58 -12.22 20.71
N VAL A 384 18.68 -11.78 19.45
CA VAL A 384 17.70 -10.88 18.84
C VAL A 384 16.35 -11.61 18.85
N LYS A 385 15.39 -11.09 19.61
CA LYS A 385 14.05 -11.69 19.74
C LYS A 385 13.35 -11.74 18.36
N PRO A 386 12.65 -12.83 18.03
CA PRO A 386 11.78 -12.87 16.86
C PRO A 386 10.77 -11.73 16.87
N THR A 387 10.48 -11.16 15.69
CA THR A 387 9.56 -10.01 15.56
C THR A 387 8.17 -10.34 16.08
N VAL A 388 7.68 -11.57 15.87
CA VAL A 388 6.39 -12.02 16.41
C VAL A 388 6.31 -11.91 17.94
N GLU A 389 7.38 -12.26 18.66
CA GLU A 389 7.42 -12.11 20.12
C GLU A 389 7.41 -10.64 20.55
N ARG A 390 8.05 -9.76 19.75
CA ARG A 390 8.03 -8.32 19.98
C ARG A 390 6.62 -7.75 19.81
N ILE A 391 5.88 -8.17 18.78
CA ILE A 391 4.47 -7.76 18.57
C ILE A 391 3.60 -8.24 19.74
N VAL A 392 3.69 -9.52 20.11
CA VAL A 392 2.87 -10.09 21.21
C VAL A 392 3.10 -9.37 22.53
N THR A 393 4.34 -9.00 22.83
CA THR A 393 4.71 -8.36 24.10
C THR A 393 4.65 -6.82 24.07
N PHE A 394 4.27 -6.22 22.93
CA PHE A 394 4.34 -4.77 22.73
C PHE A 394 3.46 -3.98 23.70
N LYS A 395 2.23 -4.46 23.98
CA LYS A 395 1.32 -3.80 24.94
C LYS A 395 1.85 -3.75 26.37
N ASP A 396 2.80 -4.64 26.71
CA ASP A 396 3.38 -4.72 28.06
C ASP A 396 4.73 -4.01 28.17
N ASN A 397 5.49 -3.93 27.07
CA ASN A 397 6.88 -3.43 27.08
C ASN A 397 7.08 -2.12 26.31
N GLU A 398 6.13 -1.75 25.44
CA GLU A 398 6.15 -0.59 24.55
C GLU A 398 7.51 -0.40 23.88
N ASP A 399 8.09 -1.47 23.29
CA ASP A 399 9.41 -1.48 22.64
C ASP A 399 9.50 -0.39 21.55
N PRO A 400 10.20 0.74 21.80
CA PRO A 400 10.24 1.85 20.86
C PRO A 400 10.91 1.46 19.53
N SER A 401 11.84 0.50 19.56
CA SER A 401 12.52 0.03 18.36
C SER A 401 11.62 -0.83 17.46
N LEU A 402 10.46 -1.30 17.94
CA LEU A 402 9.47 -1.98 17.10
C LEU A 402 8.66 -0.95 16.30
N VAL A 403 8.37 0.20 16.89
CA VAL A 403 7.73 1.33 16.20
C VAL A 403 8.67 1.89 15.12
N GLU A 404 9.95 2.07 15.44
CA GLU A 404 10.99 2.42 14.46
C GLU A 404 11.03 1.43 13.28
N LEU A 405 11.02 0.12 13.60
CA LEU A 405 11.04 -0.94 12.59
C LEU A 405 9.79 -0.89 11.70
N LEU A 406 8.59 -0.73 12.27
CA LEU A 406 7.34 -0.66 11.52
C LEU A 406 7.30 0.58 10.61
N PHE A 407 7.73 1.74 11.09
CA PHE A 407 7.84 2.95 10.29
C PHE A 407 8.78 2.76 9.09
N GLN A 408 9.97 2.19 9.33
CA GLN A 408 10.92 1.91 8.25
C GLN A 408 10.44 0.79 7.33
N PHE A 409 9.62 -0.15 7.83
CA PHE A 409 9.03 -1.20 7.02
C PHE A 409 8.05 -0.62 5.99
N GLY A 410 7.21 0.36 6.34
CA GLY A 410 6.37 1.07 5.37
C GLY A 410 7.19 1.73 4.24
N ARG A 411 8.31 2.39 4.58
CA ARG A 411 9.24 2.96 3.58
C ARG A 411 9.88 1.89 2.70
N TYR A 412 10.33 0.80 3.31
CA TYR A 412 10.89 -0.36 2.61
C TYR A 412 9.88 -0.93 1.60
N LEU A 413 8.63 -1.15 2.01
CA LEU A 413 7.59 -1.70 1.15
C LEU A 413 7.34 -0.81 -0.07
N LEU A 414 7.27 0.51 0.12
CA LEU A 414 7.01 1.43 -0.99
C LEU A 414 8.16 1.40 -2.01
N ILE A 415 9.41 1.39 -1.56
CA ILE A 415 10.59 1.21 -2.42
C ILE A 415 10.51 -0.13 -3.16
N SER A 416 10.00 -1.17 -2.51
CA SER A 416 9.93 -2.52 -3.06
C SER A 416 8.74 -2.79 -3.99
N CYS A 417 7.68 -1.98 -3.95
CA CYS A 417 6.48 -2.17 -4.79
C CYS A 417 6.14 -1.00 -5.73
N SER A 418 6.80 0.17 -5.62
CA SER A 418 6.54 1.31 -6.50
C SER A 418 7.81 2.07 -6.85
N ARG A 419 8.37 1.80 -8.03
CA ARG A 419 9.59 2.43 -8.55
C ARG A 419 9.29 3.07 -9.90
N PRO A 420 10.05 4.09 -10.33
CA PRO A 420 9.93 4.64 -11.68
C PRO A 420 9.84 3.56 -12.77
N GLY A 421 8.80 3.65 -13.63
CA GLY A 421 8.55 2.70 -14.71
C GLY A 421 7.87 1.39 -14.31
N THR A 422 7.37 1.24 -13.08
CA THR A 422 6.55 0.09 -12.64
C THR A 422 5.06 0.47 -12.60
N GLN A 423 4.19 -0.49 -12.27
CA GLN A 423 2.80 -0.18 -11.93
C GLN A 423 2.69 0.44 -10.53
N ILE A 424 1.49 0.95 -10.24
CA ILE A 424 1.13 1.42 -8.90
C ILE A 424 1.12 0.27 -7.89
N SER A 425 1.35 0.61 -6.62
CA SER A 425 1.16 -0.30 -5.49
C SER A 425 -0.34 -0.61 -5.35
N ASN A 426 -0.73 -1.87 -5.55
CA ASN A 426 -2.11 -2.31 -5.41
C ASN A 426 -2.48 -2.61 -3.94
N LEU A 427 -3.62 -3.23 -3.67
CA LEU A 427 -4.07 -3.56 -2.30
C LEU A 427 -3.09 -4.44 -1.51
N GLN A 428 -2.25 -5.19 -2.22
CA GLN A 428 -1.23 -6.06 -1.65
C GLN A 428 0.19 -5.65 -2.07
N GLY A 429 0.35 -4.40 -2.53
CA GLY A 429 1.58 -3.88 -3.12
C GLY A 429 1.87 -4.53 -4.46
N ILE A 430 2.65 -5.60 -4.43
CA ILE A 430 2.88 -6.51 -5.55
C ILE A 430 2.87 -7.99 -5.12
N TRP A 431 2.56 -8.31 -3.86
CA TRP A 431 2.71 -9.66 -3.30
C TRP A 431 1.36 -10.33 -3.11
N SER A 432 1.03 -11.32 -3.96
CA SER A 432 -0.21 -12.10 -3.85
C SER A 432 0.05 -13.57 -4.15
N ASN A 433 -0.56 -14.45 -3.36
CA ASN A 433 -0.49 -15.91 -3.53
C ASN A 433 -1.73 -16.51 -4.19
N ASP A 434 -2.80 -15.74 -4.35
CA ASP A 434 -4.12 -16.25 -4.75
C ASP A 434 -4.47 -15.79 -6.17
N THR A 435 -5.07 -16.68 -6.96
CA THR A 435 -5.67 -16.37 -8.26
C THR A 435 -7.03 -15.68 -8.14
N SER A 436 -7.62 -15.65 -6.94
CA SER A 436 -8.84 -14.93 -6.59
C SER A 436 -8.64 -14.18 -5.27
N PRO A 437 -7.68 -13.25 -5.21
CA PRO A 437 -7.36 -12.54 -3.98
C PRO A 437 -8.54 -11.66 -3.52
N PRO A 438 -8.65 -11.39 -2.21
CA PRO A 438 -9.64 -10.48 -1.65
C PRO A 438 -9.69 -9.14 -2.40
N TRP A 439 -10.89 -8.74 -2.82
CA TRP A 439 -11.12 -7.53 -3.62
C TRP A 439 -10.22 -7.44 -4.87
N ASP A 440 -9.93 -8.60 -5.47
CA ASP A 440 -9.12 -8.78 -6.67
C ASP A 440 -7.67 -8.26 -6.57
N ALA A 441 -7.23 -7.93 -5.34
CA ALA A 441 -6.07 -7.07 -5.07
C ALA A 441 -6.06 -5.79 -5.95
N ALA A 442 -7.24 -5.32 -6.38
CA ALA A 442 -7.41 -4.21 -7.30
C ALA A 442 -7.16 -2.87 -6.59
N PRO A 443 -6.62 -1.82 -7.25
CA PRO A 443 -6.48 -0.51 -6.62
C PRO A 443 -7.85 0.12 -6.30
N HIS A 444 -8.05 0.51 -5.04
CA HIS A 444 -9.28 1.15 -4.56
C HIS A 444 -9.03 2.64 -4.25
N PRO A 445 -9.32 3.56 -5.19
CA PRO A 445 -9.16 5.01 -4.99
C PRO A 445 -10.29 5.66 -4.16
N ASN A 446 -10.89 4.97 -3.20
CA ASN A 446 -11.79 5.57 -2.20
C ASN A 446 -11.19 5.60 -0.78
N ILE A 447 -9.91 5.25 -0.64
CA ILE A 447 -9.00 5.50 0.51
C ILE A 447 -7.68 4.75 0.29
N ASN A 448 -7.73 3.48 -0.12
CA ASN A 448 -6.60 2.56 -0.04
C ASN A 448 -5.46 2.94 -0.97
N LEU A 449 -5.76 3.21 -2.26
CA LEU A 449 -4.74 3.62 -3.21
C LEU A 449 -4.10 4.95 -2.81
N GLN A 450 -4.86 5.89 -2.27
CA GLN A 450 -4.32 7.16 -1.78
C GLN A 450 -3.41 6.94 -0.58
N MET A 451 -3.85 6.12 0.39
CA MET A 451 -3.09 5.76 1.57
C MET A 451 -1.75 5.11 1.22
N ASN A 452 -1.71 4.27 0.19
CA ASN A 452 -0.46 3.67 -0.30
C ASN A 452 0.64 4.71 -0.62
N TYR A 453 0.24 5.93 -0.99
CA TYR A 453 1.16 7.00 -1.38
C TYR A 453 1.26 8.15 -0.38
N TRP A 454 0.55 8.11 0.76
CA TRP A 454 0.72 9.08 1.85
C TRP A 454 2.16 9.20 2.36
N PRO A 455 2.95 8.11 2.52
CA PRO A 455 4.30 8.26 3.04
C PRO A 455 5.29 8.78 1.99
N ALA A 456 4.94 8.77 0.70
CA ALA A 456 5.91 9.00 -0.38
C ALA A 456 6.61 10.36 -0.27
N LEU A 457 5.87 11.43 0.04
CA LEU A 457 6.43 12.78 0.21
C LEU A 457 7.02 13.00 1.61
N PRO A 458 6.26 12.87 2.72
CA PRO A 458 6.79 13.12 4.07
C PRO A 458 7.93 12.17 4.47
N CYS A 459 8.03 10.99 3.87
CA CYS A 459 9.12 10.02 4.13
C CYS A 459 10.22 10.02 3.05
N ASN A 460 10.29 11.10 2.25
CA ASN A 460 11.40 11.40 1.32
C ASN A 460 11.62 10.36 0.21
N LEU A 461 10.53 9.89 -0.40
CA LEU A 461 10.46 8.89 -1.47
C LEU A 461 9.63 9.41 -2.65
N SER A 462 9.82 10.68 -3.04
CA SER A 462 9.02 11.35 -4.10
C SER A 462 8.99 10.59 -5.43
N GLU A 463 10.08 9.94 -5.79
CA GLU A 463 10.26 9.17 -7.03
C GLU A 463 9.39 7.90 -7.04
N CYS A 464 8.99 7.40 -5.87
CA CYS A 464 8.03 6.30 -5.77
C CYS A 464 6.62 6.72 -6.19
N GLN A 465 6.30 8.01 -6.35
CA GLN A 465 4.99 8.46 -6.85
C GLN A 465 4.89 8.46 -8.38
N GLU A 466 5.99 8.30 -9.11
CA GLU A 466 5.95 8.34 -10.58
C GLU A 466 4.95 7.34 -11.20
N PRO A 467 4.88 6.07 -10.73
CA PRO A 467 3.84 5.13 -11.18
C PRO A 467 2.41 5.65 -10.99
N LEU A 468 2.15 6.38 -9.90
CA LEU A 468 0.83 6.97 -9.65
C LEU A 468 0.48 8.04 -10.68
N PHE A 469 1.44 8.88 -11.07
CA PHE A 469 1.21 9.93 -12.06
C PHE A 469 0.96 9.36 -13.45
N ASP A 470 1.74 8.35 -13.86
CA ASP A 470 1.54 7.63 -15.13
C ASP A 470 0.17 6.96 -15.17
N PHE A 471 -0.24 6.37 -14.03
CA PHE A 471 -1.55 5.74 -13.90
C PHE A 471 -2.70 6.74 -13.93
N ILE A 472 -2.60 7.89 -13.24
CA ILE A 472 -3.58 8.99 -13.35
C ILE A 472 -3.66 9.49 -14.80
N GLY A 473 -2.53 9.58 -15.50
CA GLY A 473 -2.48 9.87 -16.93
C GLY A 473 -3.33 8.89 -17.74
N SER A 474 -3.19 7.58 -17.45
CA SER A 474 -3.97 6.53 -18.12
C SER A 474 -5.46 6.58 -17.78
N LEU A 475 -5.80 6.79 -16.51
CA LEU A 475 -7.17 7.01 -16.05
C LEU A 475 -7.81 8.22 -16.74
N SER A 476 -7.07 9.31 -16.96
CA SER A 476 -7.61 10.51 -17.60
C SER A 476 -8.09 10.25 -19.04
N ILE A 477 -7.45 9.32 -19.76
CA ILE A 477 -7.81 8.98 -21.14
C ILE A 477 -9.11 8.18 -21.18
N ASN A 478 -9.23 7.13 -20.36
CA ASN A 478 -10.45 6.33 -20.29
C ASN A 478 -11.58 7.09 -19.61
N GLY A 479 -11.27 7.79 -18.52
CA GLY A 479 -12.19 8.57 -17.72
C GLY A 479 -12.80 9.74 -18.47
N ALA A 480 -12.13 10.29 -19.49
CA ALA A 480 -12.73 11.27 -20.38
C ALA A 480 -13.86 10.68 -21.24
N LYS A 481 -13.75 9.40 -21.63
CA LYS A 481 -14.83 8.70 -22.33
C LYS A 481 -15.98 8.41 -21.38
N THR A 482 -15.70 7.96 -20.16
CA THR A 482 -16.71 7.72 -19.13
C THR A 482 -17.44 9.00 -18.75
N ALA A 483 -16.73 10.12 -18.52
CA ALA A 483 -17.33 11.42 -18.24
C ALA A 483 -18.29 11.85 -19.34
N LYS A 484 -17.85 11.75 -20.60
CA LYS A 484 -18.63 12.14 -21.77
C LYS A 484 -19.88 11.27 -21.98
N VAL A 485 -19.74 9.95 -21.90
CA VAL A 485 -20.83 9.02 -22.24
C VAL A 485 -21.80 8.83 -21.08
N ASN A 486 -21.30 8.66 -19.86
CA ASN A 486 -22.15 8.31 -18.72
C ASN A 486 -22.81 9.53 -18.11
N TYR A 487 -22.14 10.69 -18.14
CA TYR A 487 -22.56 11.89 -17.41
C TYR A 487 -22.75 13.12 -18.28
N GLU A 488 -22.51 13.00 -19.60
CA GLU A 488 -22.55 14.12 -20.55
C GLU A 488 -21.65 15.30 -20.12
N ALA A 489 -20.56 14.98 -19.41
CA ALA A 489 -19.67 15.95 -18.78
C ALA A 489 -18.32 16.05 -19.52
N SER A 490 -17.69 17.22 -19.42
CA SER A 490 -16.31 17.43 -19.86
C SER A 490 -15.32 16.84 -18.85
N GLY A 491 -14.02 16.88 -19.18
CA GLY A 491 -12.98 16.45 -18.25
C GLY A 491 -12.81 14.93 -18.19
N TRP A 492 -12.42 14.40 -17.04
CA TRP A 492 -12.29 12.95 -16.81
C TRP A 492 -12.72 12.57 -15.39
N VAL A 493 -13.20 11.33 -15.23
CA VAL A 493 -13.69 10.77 -13.97
C VAL A 493 -13.19 9.33 -13.78
N SER A 494 -12.98 8.93 -12.54
CA SER A 494 -12.88 7.52 -12.14
C SER A 494 -13.59 7.32 -10.80
N HIS A 495 -14.05 6.09 -10.55
CA HIS A 495 -14.88 5.75 -9.39
C HIS A 495 -14.05 5.10 -8.28
N GLN A 496 -14.65 4.26 -7.44
CA GLN A 496 -14.07 3.71 -6.20
C GLN A 496 -13.04 2.59 -6.40
N VAL A 497 -12.99 1.98 -7.60
CA VAL A 497 -12.09 0.86 -7.91
C VAL A 497 -11.64 0.92 -9.38
N THR A 498 -10.42 0.44 -9.65
CA THR A 498 -9.83 0.37 -10.98
C THR A 498 -8.92 -0.86 -11.09
N ASP A 499 -8.17 -1.00 -12.18
CA ASP A 499 -7.30 -2.14 -12.47
C ASP A 499 -6.16 -1.73 -13.42
N LEU A 500 -5.33 -2.69 -13.83
CA LEU A 500 -4.24 -2.51 -14.79
C LEU A 500 -4.68 -1.81 -16.09
N TRP A 501 -5.92 -2.00 -16.50
CA TRP A 501 -6.48 -1.50 -17.77
C TRP A 501 -7.06 -0.08 -17.64
N ALA A 502 -6.83 0.58 -16.50
CA ALA A 502 -7.33 1.90 -16.19
C ALA A 502 -8.86 1.98 -16.33
N LYS A 503 -9.56 1.00 -15.74
CA LYS A 503 -11.02 1.03 -15.58
C LYS A 503 -11.46 2.30 -14.85
N THR A 504 -12.51 2.94 -15.37
CA THR A 504 -13.00 4.23 -14.85
C THR A 504 -14.49 4.28 -14.57
N SER A 505 -15.26 3.28 -14.98
CA SER A 505 -16.68 3.15 -14.62
C SER A 505 -16.87 2.73 -13.17
N PRO A 506 -18.06 2.98 -12.59
CA PRO A 506 -18.50 2.27 -11.38
C PRO A 506 -18.29 0.76 -11.52
N ASP A 507 -18.11 0.10 -10.40
CA ASP A 507 -18.02 -1.37 -10.38
C ASP A 507 -19.40 -2.02 -10.22
N ALA A 508 -19.48 -3.31 -10.47
CA ALA A 508 -20.73 -4.05 -10.36
C ALA A 508 -21.05 -4.29 -8.88
N GLY A 509 -22.18 -3.76 -8.37
CA GLY A 509 -22.66 -4.07 -7.03
C GLY A 509 -23.37 -2.90 -6.36
N ASP A 510 -23.17 -2.76 -5.05
CA ASP A 510 -23.96 -1.84 -4.23
C ASP A 510 -23.59 -0.37 -4.48
N PRO A 511 -24.57 0.52 -4.73
CA PRO A 511 -24.34 1.94 -4.90
C PRO A 511 -23.60 2.61 -3.74
N VAL A 512 -23.69 2.10 -2.51
CA VAL A 512 -23.03 2.70 -1.32
C VAL A 512 -21.52 2.83 -1.48
N TRP A 513 -20.91 1.93 -2.26
CA TRP A 513 -19.49 1.97 -2.62
C TRP A 513 -19.29 2.19 -4.12
N ALA A 514 -20.13 1.60 -4.98
CA ALA A 514 -19.96 1.64 -6.43
C ALA A 514 -20.17 3.04 -7.04
N LEU A 515 -21.18 3.77 -6.56
CA LEU A 515 -21.57 5.05 -7.15
C LEU A 515 -20.86 6.20 -6.44
N TRP A 516 -19.55 6.30 -6.66
CA TRP A 516 -18.75 7.35 -6.06
C TRP A 516 -17.74 7.97 -7.06
N PRO A 517 -18.13 9.02 -7.81
CA PRO A 517 -17.34 9.60 -8.91
C PRO A 517 -16.22 10.56 -8.44
N MET A 518 -15.66 10.32 -7.25
CA MET A 518 -14.64 11.18 -6.65
C MET A 518 -13.27 10.50 -6.52
N GLY A 519 -13.12 9.25 -6.97
CA GLY A 519 -11.82 8.56 -6.94
C GLY A 519 -10.77 9.27 -7.80
N GLY A 520 -11.13 9.66 -9.02
CA GLY A 520 -10.26 10.44 -9.89
C GLY A 520 -9.90 11.81 -9.31
N PRO A 521 -10.90 12.61 -8.90
CA PRO A 521 -10.70 13.86 -8.16
C PRO A 521 -9.79 13.74 -6.92
N TRP A 522 -9.96 12.73 -6.07
CA TRP A 522 -9.07 12.54 -4.92
C TRP A 522 -7.65 12.20 -5.39
N LEU A 523 -7.46 11.26 -6.32
CA LEU A 523 -6.12 10.96 -6.86
C LEU A 523 -5.44 12.21 -7.44
N ALA A 524 -6.19 13.10 -8.09
CA ALA A 524 -5.65 14.34 -8.64
C ALA A 524 -5.04 15.27 -7.58
N THR A 525 -5.47 15.20 -6.30
CA THR A 525 -4.86 15.99 -5.22
C THR A 525 -3.38 15.65 -5.01
N HIS A 526 -2.95 14.40 -5.25
CA HIS A 526 -1.53 14.01 -5.15
C HIS A 526 -0.63 14.77 -6.12
N LEU A 527 -1.16 15.21 -7.27
CA LEU A 527 -0.40 16.01 -8.24
C LEU A 527 -0.01 17.38 -7.66
N TRP A 528 -0.93 18.00 -6.91
CA TRP A 528 -0.68 19.27 -6.26
C TRP A 528 0.23 19.11 -5.04
N GLU A 529 0.03 18.07 -4.23
CA GLU A 529 0.91 17.74 -3.12
C GLU A 529 2.36 17.55 -3.58
N HIS A 530 2.57 16.79 -4.66
CA HIS A 530 3.91 16.59 -5.21
C HIS A 530 4.58 17.90 -5.60
N TYR A 531 3.85 18.81 -6.25
CA TYR A 531 4.37 20.15 -6.54
C TYR A 531 4.67 20.94 -5.26
N CYS A 532 3.81 20.90 -4.24
CA CYS A 532 4.05 21.63 -2.99
C CYS A 532 5.34 21.18 -2.28
N PHE A 533 5.66 19.89 -2.33
CA PHE A 533 6.89 19.34 -1.73
C PHE A 533 8.15 19.59 -2.58
N THR A 534 8.04 19.53 -3.90
CA THR A 534 9.21 19.57 -4.80
C THR A 534 9.48 20.95 -5.41
N LEU A 535 8.44 21.77 -5.51
CA LEU A 535 8.40 23.02 -6.27
C LEU A 535 8.80 22.85 -7.75
N ASP A 536 8.70 21.63 -8.31
CA ASP A 536 9.04 21.34 -9.70
C ASP A 536 8.00 21.96 -10.65
N LYS A 537 8.33 23.13 -11.20
CA LYS A 537 7.49 23.84 -12.16
C LYS A 537 7.34 23.08 -13.49
N HIS A 538 8.32 22.26 -13.89
CA HIS A 538 8.22 21.48 -15.10
C HIS A 538 7.17 20.38 -14.94
N PHE A 539 7.24 19.63 -13.83
CA PHE A 539 6.19 18.67 -13.46
C PHE A 539 4.82 19.35 -13.35
N LEU A 540 4.75 20.51 -12.69
CA LEU A 540 3.50 21.27 -12.57
C LEU A 540 2.90 21.59 -13.95
N GLU A 541 3.71 22.11 -14.87
CA GLU A 541 3.25 22.54 -16.18
C GLU A 541 2.89 21.38 -17.11
N LYS A 542 3.72 20.33 -17.13
CA LYS A 542 3.63 19.24 -18.12
C LYS A 542 2.76 18.08 -17.68
N THR A 543 2.65 17.83 -16.38
CA THR A 543 1.96 16.67 -15.83
C THR A 543 0.78 17.08 -14.95
N ALA A 544 1.03 17.82 -13.87
CA ALA A 544 0.01 18.10 -12.86
C ALA A 544 -1.13 18.98 -13.40
N TYR A 545 -0.82 20.14 -14.01
CA TYR A 545 -1.83 21.11 -14.43
C TYR A 545 -2.82 20.54 -15.46
N PRO A 546 -2.41 19.84 -16.55
CA PRO A 546 -3.36 19.26 -17.49
C PRO A 546 -4.31 18.23 -16.85
N LEU A 547 -3.80 17.41 -15.92
CA LEU A 547 -4.58 16.39 -15.24
C LEU A 547 -5.56 17.00 -14.21
N LEU A 548 -5.09 17.98 -13.42
CA LEU A 548 -5.93 18.79 -12.51
C LEU A 548 -7.01 19.56 -13.27
N GLU A 549 -6.66 20.19 -14.39
CA GLU A 549 -7.63 20.90 -15.24
C GLU A 549 -8.70 19.95 -15.78
N GLY A 550 -8.30 18.77 -16.24
CA GLY A 550 -9.22 17.73 -16.70
C GLY A 550 -10.18 17.28 -15.59
N SER A 551 -9.69 17.05 -14.38
CA SER A 551 -10.52 16.66 -13.24
C SER A 551 -11.48 17.79 -12.83
N ALA A 552 -10.99 19.02 -12.75
CA ALA A 552 -11.79 20.18 -12.38
C ALA A 552 -12.90 20.50 -13.41
N ARG A 553 -12.66 20.26 -14.71
CA ARG A 553 -13.71 20.37 -15.74
C ARG A 553 -14.84 19.39 -15.52
N PHE A 554 -14.54 18.15 -15.13
CA PHE A 554 -15.57 17.17 -14.77
C PHE A 554 -16.37 17.67 -13.56
N LEU A 555 -15.69 18.08 -12.49
CA LEU A 555 -16.35 18.56 -11.28
C LEU A 555 -17.24 19.78 -11.53
N LEU A 556 -16.80 20.74 -12.38
CA LEU A 556 -17.61 21.89 -12.78
C LEU A 556 -18.90 21.51 -13.53
N ASP A 557 -18.87 20.44 -14.31
CA ASP A 557 -20.03 19.94 -15.06
C ASP A 557 -20.87 18.96 -14.23
N TRP A 558 -20.27 18.34 -13.20
CA TRP A 558 -20.94 17.47 -12.23
C TRP A 558 -21.77 18.25 -11.22
N LEU A 559 -21.31 19.44 -10.84
CA LEU A 559 -22.04 20.37 -9.98
C LEU A 559 -23.29 20.89 -10.69
N ILE A 560 -24.43 20.80 -10.01
CA ILE A 560 -25.72 21.32 -10.47
C ILE A 560 -26.23 22.40 -9.52
N GLU A 561 -27.08 23.30 -9.99
CA GLU A 561 -27.80 24.21 -9.11
C GLU A 561 -28.70 23.39 -8.18
N GLY A 562 -28.44 23.51 -6.88
CA GLY A 562 -29.09 22.74 -5.85
C GLY A 562 -29.89 23.62 -4.90
N HIS A 563 -30.07 23.09 -3.70
CA HIS A 563 -30.89 23.73 -2.69
C HIS A 563 -30.25 25.03 -2.18
N ARG A 564 -31.10 26.01 -1.85
CA ARG A 564 -30.69 27.29 -1.24
C ARG A 564 -29.65 28.08 -2.07
N GLY A 565 -29.59 27.85 -3.38
CA GLY A 565 -28.69 28.53 -4.31
C GLY A 565 -27.24 28.02 -4.29
N TYR A 566 -26.96 26.89 -3.61
CA TYR A 566 -25.65 26.25 -3.66
C TYR A 566 -25.48 25.41 -4.92
N LEU A 567 -24.22 25.16 -5.29
CA LEU A 567 -23.82 24.18 -6.30
C LEU A 567 -23.59 22.84 -5.62
N GLU A 568 -24.42 21.85 -5.94
CA GLU A 568 -24.48 20.56 -5.25
C GLU A 568 -24.02 19.41 -6.15
N THR A 569 -23.50 18.33 -5.55
CA THR A 569 -23.35 17.05 -6.24
C THR A 569 -24.62 16.22 -6.07
N ASN A 570 -25.10 15.59 -7.15
CA ASN A 570 -26.25 14.69 -7.12
C ASN A 570 -26.14 13.70 -8.31
N PRO A 571 -26.11 12.38 -8.07
CA PRO A 571 -26.09 11.70 -6.77
C PRO A 571 -24.75 11.86 -6.04
N SER A 572 -24.77 11.58 -4.74
CA SER A 572 -23.60 11.62 -3.86
C SER A 572 -23.73 10.53 -2.78
N THR A 573 -22.61 9.88 -2.46
CA THR A 573 -22.47 8.82 -1.44
C THR A 573 -21.31 9.16 -0.50
N SER A 574 -21.28 8.56 0.69
CA SER A 574 -20.13 8.64 1.61
C SER A 574 -19.56 7.24 1.74
N PRO A 575 -18.46 6.89 1.03
CA PRO A 575 -17.91 5.54 1.07
C PRO A 575 -17.65 5.08 2.50
N GLU A 576 -18.15 3.94 2.98
CA GLU A 576 -19.13 3.03 2.37
C GLU A 576 -20.34 2.90 3.30
N HIS A 577 -20.96 4.03 3.60
CA HIS A 577 -21.86 4.20 4.72
C HIS A 577 -23.29 4.54 4.29
N TYR A 578 -24.27 3.86 4.90
CA TYR A 578 -25.69 4.17 4.79
C TYR A 578 -26.11 5.21 5.81
N PHE A 579 -27.26 5.82 5.57
CA PHE A 579 -27.99 6.66 6.51
C PHE A 579 -29.46 6.21 6.59
N ILE A 580 -30.14 6.57 7.68
CA ILE A 580 -31.60 6.43 7.78
C ILE A 580 -32.27 7.68 7.20
N ALA A 581 -33.04 7.48 6.14
CA ALA A 581 -33.81 8.52 5.47
C ALA A 581 -35.00 9.00 6.35
N PRO A 582 -35.59 10.19 6.05
CA PRO A 582 -36.71 10.72 6.85
C PRO A 582 -37.95 9.83 6.92
N ASP A 583 -38.12 8.89 6.00
CA ASP A 583 -39.20 7.91 6.00
C ASP A 583 -38.90 6.66 6.86
N GLY A 584 -37.74 6.62 7.52
CA GLY A 584 -37.28 5.57 8.41
C GLY A 584 -36.59 4.39 7.72
N LYS A 585 -36.34 4.45 6.41
CA LYS A 585 -35.64 3.39 5.67
C LYS A 585 -34.16 3.72 5.44
N GLU A 586 -33.34 2.70 5.29
CA GLU A 586 -31.94 2.87 4.90
C GLU A 586 -31.81 3.36 3.45
N ALA A 587 -30.86 4.25 3.24
CA ALA A 587 -30.43 4.75 1.94
C ALA A 587 -28.95 5.11 1.99
N CYS A 588 -28.30 5.19 0.84
CA CYS A 588 -26.89 5.60 0.71
C CYS A 588 -26.71 6.74 -0.28
N VAL A 589 -27.66 6.92 -1.20
CA VAL A 589 -27.61 7.94 -2.25
C VAL A 589 -28.34 9.19 -1.79
N SER A 590 -27.62 10.30 -1.78
CA SER A 590 -28.12 11.62 -1.41
C SER A 590 -27.51 12.69 -2.32
N TYR A 591 -27.34 13.91 -1.81
CA TYR A 591 -26.68 15.02 -2.48
C TYR A 591 -25.60 15.61 -1.57
N SER A 592 -24.51 16.08 -2.16
CA SER A 592 -23.45 16.86 -1.51
C SER A 592 -22.96 16.30 -0.17
N THR A 593 -22.50 15.04 -0.15
CA THR A 593 -21.79 14.54 1.03
C THR A 593 -20.60 15.44 1.35
N THR A 594 -20.26 15.51 2.64
CA THR A 594 -19.14 16.35 3.10
C THR A 594 -17.84 15.99 2.41
N MET A 595 -17.63 14.70 2.11
CA MET A 595 -16.46 14.22 1.38
C MET A 595 -16.40 14.77 -0.06
N ASP A 596 -17.48 14.67 -0.84
CA ASP A 596 -17.54 15.21 -2.21
C ASP A 596 -17.17 16.69 -2.23
N ILE A 597 -17.82 17.48 -1.37
CA ILE A 597 -17.60 18.93 -1.31
C ILE A 597 -16.18 19.26 -0.86
N SER A 598 -15.60 18.48 0.06
CA SER A 598 -14.21 18.68 0.50
C SER A 598 -13.24 18.43 -0.65
N ILE A 599 -13.37 17.31 -1.35
CA ILE A 599 -12.51 16.97 -2.50
C ILE A 599 -12.63 18.01 -3.62
N ILE A 600 -13.85 18.48 -3.92
CA ILE A 600 -14.06 19.52 -4.93
C ILE A 600 -13.33 20.80 -4.55
N ARG A 601 -13.39 21.22 -3.27
CA ARG A 601 -12.67 22.40 -2.78
C ARG A 601 -11.15 22.24 -2.92
N GLU A 602 -10.59 21.07 -2.63
CA GLU A 602 -9.16 20.81 -2.80
C GLU A 602 -8.74 20.91 -4.27
N VAL A 603 -9.42 20.21 -5.18
CA VAL A 603 -9.09 20.20 -6.61
C VAL A 603 -9.21 21.61 -7.22
N PHE A 604 -10.27 22.34 -6.87
CA PHE A 604 -10.48 23.72 -7.33
C PHE A 604 -9.41 24.67 -6.82
N SER A 605 -9.04 24.57 -5.55
CA SER A 605 -8.00 25.41 -4.94
C SER A 605 -6.63 25.10 -5.54
N ALA A 606 -6.29 23.81 -5.67
CA ALA A 606 -5.07 23.35 -6.33
C ALA A 606 -4.95 23.88 -7.76
N LEU A 607 -6.03 23.84 -8.55
CA LEU A 607 -5.99 24.34 -9.92
C LEU A 607 -5.85 25.87 -9.99
N ILE A 608 -6.53 26.62 -9.11
CA ILE A 608 -6.36 28.08 -9.04
C ILE A 608 -4.90 28.44 -8.73
N LEU A 609 -4.32 27.82 -7.69
CA LEU A 609 -2.95 28.07 -7.27
C LEU A 609 -1.95 27.68 -8.36
N SER A 610 -2.16 26.52 -8.99
CA SER A 610 -1.36 26.07 -10.13
C SER A 610 -1.44 27.06 -11.30
N ALA A 611 -2.64 27.57 -11.60
CA ALA A 611 -2.85 28.54 -12.67
C ALA A 611 -2.14 29.86 -12.38
N ASP A 612 -2.20 30.36 -11.15
CA ASP A 612 -1.53 31.60 -10.74
C ASP A 612 -0.01 31.47 -10.91
N ILE A 613 0.57 30.33 -10.52
CA ILE A 613 2.01 30.05 -10.68
C ILE A 613 2.44 29.97 -12.14
N LEU A 614 1.58 29.42 -13.01
CA LEU A 614 1.85 29.24 -14.44
C LEU A 614 1.40 30.42 -15.32
N GLY A 615 0.84 31.50 -14.73
CA GLY A 615 0.31 32.63 -15.49
C GLY A 615 -0.93 32.30 -16.34
N LYS A 616 -1.76 31.36 -15.87
CA LYS A 616 -2.99 30.86 -16.53
C LYS A 616 -4.28 31.27 -15.81
N SER A 617 -4.22 32.26 -14.91
CA SER A 617 -5.34 32.71 -14.06
C SER A 617 -6.57 33.20 -14.84
N ASP A 618 -6.39 33.66 -16.08
CA ASP A 618 -7.46 34.19 -16.93
C ASP A 618 -8.15 33.13 -17.81
N THR A 619 -7.74 31.87 -17.71
CA THR A 619 -8.39 30.78 -18.45
C THR A 619 -9.85 30.61 -18.04
N ASN A 620 -10.70 30.22 -19.00
CA ASN A 620 -12.15 30.07 -18.75
C ASN A 620 -12.47 29.12 -17.59
N VAL A 621 -11.72 28.00 -17.49
CA VAL A 621 -11.90 27.02 -16.40
C VAL A 621 -11.64 27.65 -15.02
N VAL A 622 -10.56 28.42 -14.87
CA VAL A 622 -10.20 29.07 -13.61
C VAL A 622 -11.25 30.10 -13.22
N GLN A 623 -11.76 30.86 -14.18
CA GLN A 623 -12.83 31.84 -13.93
C GLN A 623 -14.15 31.16 -13.53
N ARG A 624 -14.51 30.04 -14.16
CA ARG A 624 -15.66 29.22 -13.75
C ARG A 624 -15.50 28.71 -12.32
N ILE A 625 -14.30 28.24 -11.95
CA ILE A 625 -14.01 27.76 -10.59
C ILE A 625 -14.10 28.89 -9.57
N LYS A 626 -13.49 30.05 -9.84
CA LYS A 626 -13.57 31.23 -8.96
C LYS A 626 -15.03 31.66 -8.71
N LYS A 627 -15.92 31.46 -9.69
CA LYS A 627 -17.37 31.68 -9.53
C LYS A 627 -18.08 30.54 -8.78
N ALA A 628 -17.67 29.29 -8.97
CA ALA A 628 -18.30 28.12 -8.37
C ALA A 628 -17.94 27.95 -6.88
N LEU A 629 -16.68 28.14 -6.52
CA LEU A 629 -16.12 27.83 -5.19
C LEU A 629 -16.87 28.50 -4.02
N PRO A 630 -17.26 29.79 -4.08
CA PRO A 630 -18.03 30.43 -3.01
C PRO A 630 -19.48 29.90 -2.89
N ASN A 631 -19.99 29.27 -3.95
CA ASN A 631 -21.34 28.73 -4.01
C ASN A 631 -21.40 27.23 -3.66
N LEU A 632 -20.29 26.61 -3.26
CA LEU A 632 -20.31 25.25 -2.74
C LEU A 632 -20.91 25.23 -1.32
N PRO A 633 -21.66 24.17 -0.94
CA PRO A 633 -22.19 24.00 0.40
C PRO A 633 -21.11 24.17 1.49
N PRO A 634 -21.40 24.86 2.60
CA PRO A 634 -20.48 24.93 3.72
C PRO A 634 -20.46 23.61 4.50
N MET A 635 -19.32 23.28 5.12
CA MET A 635 -19.24 22.20 6.11
C MET A 635 -20.06 22.58 7.35
N LYS A 636 -20.78 21.62 7.92
CA LYS A 636 -21.72 21.87 9.01
C LYS A 636 -21.48 20.91 10.18
N VAL A 637 -21.80 21.41 11.36
CA VAL A 637 -21.82 20.64 12.61
C VAL A 637 -23.24 20.10 12.82
N ALA A 638 -23.34 18.81 13.09
CA ALA A 638 -24.57 18.09 13.38
C ALA A 638 -25.12 18.46 14.77
N ARG A 639 -26.37 18.06 15.08
CA ARG A 639 -26.99 18.36 16.39
C ARG A 639 -26.28 17.72 17.57
N ASP A 640 -25.63 16.58 17.35
CA ASP A 640 -24.82 15.85 18.35
C ASP A 640 -23.40 16.41 18.49
N GLY A 641 -23.06 17.48 17.75
CA GLY A 641 -21.77 18.14 17.83
C GLY A 641 -20.68 17.51 16.96
N THR A 642 -20.99 16.52 16.12
CA THR A 642 -20.04 15.95 15.14
C THR A 642 -20.04 16.73 13.83
N ILE A 643 -19.08 16.46 12.94
CA ILE A 643 -19.20 16.92 11.55
C ILE A 643 -20.34 16.13 10.89
N MET A 644 -21.20 16.83 10.13
CA MET A 644 -22.24 16.17 9.33
C MET A 644 -21.58 15.36 8.22
N GLU A 645 -21.94 14.08 8.09
CA GLU A 645 -21.41 13.22 7.02
C GLU A 645 -22.11 13.48 5.67
N TRP A 646 -23.42 13.73 5.71
CA TRP A 646 -24.25 14.09 4.56
C TRP A 646 -24.70 15.56 4.63
N ALA A 647 -25.26 16.09 3.54
CA ALA A 647 -25.79 17.47 3.52
C ALA A 647 -26.93 17.73 4.53
N GLN A 648 -27.56 16.67 5.02
CA GLN A 648 -28.58 16.68 6.07
C GLN A 648 -28.13 15.84 7.26
N ASP A 649 -28.64 16.21 8.44
CA ASP A 649 -28.36 15.54 9.71
C ASP A 649 -29.19 14.25 9.80
N PHE A 650 -28.88 13.29 8.94
CA PHE A 650 -29.52 11.99 8.89
C PHE A 650 -29.08 11.13 10.09
N GLN A 651 -29.94 10.20 10.50
CA GLN A 651 -29.57 9.24 11.53
C GLN A 651 -28.56 8.23 10.97
N ASP A 652 -27.56 7.94 11.80
CA ASP A 652 -26.45 7.03 11.53
C ASP A 652 -26.82 5.59 11.97
N PRO A 653 -26.92 4.62 11.04
CA PRO A 653 -27.26 3.22 11.36
C PRO A 653 -26.05 2.41 11.88
N GLU A 654 -24.82 2.84 11.60
CA GLU A 654 -23.58 2.13 11.97
C GLU A 654 -22.60 3.14 12.59
N ILE A 655 -22.86 3.55 13.84
CA ILE A 655 -22.09 4.63 14.50
C ILE A 655 -20.57 4.37 14.53
N HIS A 656 -20.16 3.10 14.54
CA HIS A 656 -18.77 2.64 14.52
C HIS A 656 -18.26 2.25 13.13
N HIS A 657 -18.85 2.82 12.07
CA HIS A 657 -18.44 2.55 10.69
C HIS A 657 -16.94 2.81 10.50
N ARG A 658 -16.28 1.91 9.77
CA ARG A 658 -14.83 1.92 9.56
C ARG A 658 -14.33 3.11 8.74
N HIS A 659 -15.14 3.65 7.82
CA HIS A 659 -14.77 4.87 7.09
C HIS A 659 -15.06 6.13 7.91
N VAL A 660 -14.18 7.11 7.73
CA VAL A 660 -14.30 8.46 8.29
C VAL A 660 -14.26 9.50 7.16
N SER A 661 -14.90 9.16 6.04
CA SER A 661 -14.90 9.87 4.75
C SER A 661 -15.20 11.38 4.86
N HIS A 662 -16.15 11.76 5.71
CA HIS A 662 -16.49 13.16 5.98
C HIS A 662 -15.41 13.96 6.73
N LEU A 663 -14.35 13.30 7.20
CA LEU A 663 -13.18 13.92 7.83
C LEU A 663 -12.02 14.13 6.85
N PHE A 664 -12.20 13.77 5.58
CA PHE A 664 -11.22 13.99 4.49
C PHE A 664 -10.65 15.42 4.51
N GLY A 665 -11.49 16.43 4.76
CA GLY A 665 -11.06 17.82 4.76
C GLY A 665 -10.02 18.18 5.83
N LEU A 666 -9.88 17.38 6.89
CA LEU A 666 -8.78 17.51 7.86
C LEU A 666 -7.55 16.72 7.42
N TYR A 667 -7.76 15.53 6.86
CA TYR A 667 -6.70 14.74 6.25
C TYR A 667 -7.26 13.67 5.29
N PRO A 668 -6.68 13.52 4.08
CA PRO A 668 -5.50 14.21 3.55
C PRO A 668 -5.77 15.61 2.96
N GLY A 669 -7.01 16.08 2.95
CA GLY A 669 -7.33 17.46 2.56
C GLY A 669 -6.84 18.50 3.59
N HIS A 670 -7.00 19.77 3.23
CA HIS A 670 -6.59 20.94 4.01
C HIS A 670 -7.73 21.94 4.23
N THR A 671 -8.95 21.63 3.77
CA THR A 671 -10.16 22.45 3.99
C THR A 671 -10.57 22.62 5.46
N MET A 672 -10.03 21.81 6.37
CA MET A 672 -10.17 21.95 7.82
C MET A 672 -8.79 21.95 8.49
N SER A 673 -8.56 22.90 9.39
CA SER A 673 -7.31 23.08 10.14
C SER A 673 -7.57 23.73 11.49
N LEU A 674 -6.71 23.46 12.47
CA LEU A 674 -6.82 24.03 13.81
C LEU A 674 -6.68 25.56 13.79
N GLU A 675 -5.91 26.07 12.85
CA GLU A 675 -5.60 27.49 12.68
C GLU A 675 -6.78 28.25 12.07
N GLU A 676 -7.40 27.73 11.01
CA GLU A 676 -8.41 28.47 10.24
C GLU A 676 -9.85 28.11 10.64
N THR A 677 -10.08 26.87 11.10
CA THR A 677 -11.44 26.35 11.37
C THR A 677 -11.53 25.56 12.69
N PRO A 678 -11.14 26.15 13.84
CA PRO A 678 -11.04 25.45 15.12
C PRO A 678 -12.37 24.83 15.61
N ASP A 679 -13.52 25.45 15.31
CA ASP A 679 -14.83 24.89 15.66
C ASP A 679 -15.18 23.65 14.83
N LEU A 680 -14.77 23.58 13.56
CA LEU A 680 -14.91 22.36 12.76
C LEU A 680 -13.97 21.27 13.28
N CYS A 681 -12.73 21.59 13.63
CA CYS A 681 -11.81 20.62 14.23
C CYS A 681 -12.33 20.04 15.56
N ARG A 682 -13.02 20.85 16.38
CA ARG A 682 -13.72 20.34 17.58
C ARG A 682 -14.80 19.33 17.21
N ALA A 683 -15.57 19.59 16.16
CA ALA A 683 -16.57 18.67 15.66
C ALA A 683 -15.95 17.40 15.01
N VAL A 684 -14.78 17.52 14.37
CA VAL A 684 -14.00 16.39 13.86
C VAL A 684 -13.57 15.48 15.02
N ALA A 685 -13.07 16.04 16.12
CA ALA A 685 -12.74 15.26 17.31
C ALA A 685 -13.97 14.50 17.85
N ASN A 686 -15.13 15.15 17.90
CA ASN A 686 -16.38 14.51 18.30
C ASN A 686 -16.79 13.39 17.33
N SER A 687 -16.62 13.57 16.02
CA SER A 687 -16.83 12.50 15.03
C SER A 687 -15.93 11.29 15.29
N LEU A 688 -14.65 11.50 15.61
CA LEU A 688 -13.72 10.41 15.93
C LEU A 688 -14.12 9.68 17.21
N TYR A 689 -14.50 10.40 18.27
CA TYR A 689 -15.03 9.78 19.49
C TYR A 689 -16.30 8.96 19.22
N LYS A 690 -17.21 9.45 18.37
CA LYS A 690 -18.44 8.74 17.96
C LYS A 690 -18.13 7.47 17.18
N ARG A 691 -17.20 7.55 16.22
CA ARG A 691 -16.74 6.40 15.41
C ARG A 691 -16.01 5.37 16.25
N GLY A 692 -15.31 5.82 17.30
CA GLY A 692 -14.53 4.96 18.16
C GLY A 692 -13.23 4.50 17.50
N ASP A 693 -12.49 3.68 18.23
CA ASP A 693 -11.08 3.39 17.93
C ASP A 693 -10.88 2.10 17.12
N GLU A 694 -11.88 1.21 17.09
CA GLU A 694 -11.79 -0.08 16.41
C GLU A 694 -11.91 0.04 14.88
N GLY A 695 -11.37 -0.93 14.16
CA GLY A 695 -11.47 -1.01 12.71
C GLY A 695 -10.36 -1.86 12.05
N PRO A 696 -10.45 -2.06 10.73
CA PRO A 696 -9.36 -2.67 9.97
C PRO A 696 -8.12 -1.79 10.02
N GLY A 697 -6.94 -2.34 9.70
CA GLY A 697 -5.67 -1.62 9.77
C GLY A 697 -5.71 -0.22 9.16
N TRP A 698 -6.25 -0.06 7.95
CA TRP A 698 -6.29 1.24 7.27
C TRP A 698 -7.17 2.26 7.99
N SER A 699 -8.23 1.81 8.67
CA SER A 699 -9.11 2.68 9.45
C SER A 699 -8.38 3.18 10.67
N THR A 700 -7.68 2.28 11.38
CA THR A 700 -6.82 2.61 12.52
C THR A 700 -5.73 3.60 12.12
N SER A 701 -5.06 3.38 10.98
CA SER A 701 -4.05 4.30 10.43
C SER A 701 -4.63 5.67 10.04
N TRP A 702 -5.79 5.73 9.39
CA TRP A 702 -6.42 7.02 9.05
C TRP A 702 -6.82 7.79 10.31
N LYS A 703 -7.40 7.12 11.31
CA LYS A 703 -7.73 7.72 12.61
C LYS A 703 -6.47 8.20 13.34
N MET A 704 -5.37 7.46 13.27
CA MET A 704 -4.07 7.85 13.85
C MET A 704 -3.62 9.20 13.30
N VAL A 705 -3.63 9.38 11.98
CA VAL A 705 -3.22 10.63 11.34
C VAL A 705 -4.20 11.77 11.63
N LEU A 706 -5.51 11.51 11.66
CA LEU A 706 -6.51 12.51 12.03
C LEU A 706 -6.32 13.00 13.47
N TRP A 707 -6.06 12.09 14.43
CA TRP A 707 -5.71 12.46 15.81
C TRP A 707 -4.40 13.25 15.88
N ALA A 708 -3.40 12.89 15.08
CA ALA A 708 -2.15 13.64 14.99
C ALA A 708 -2.40 15.06 14.45
N ARG A 709 -3.25 15.24 13.44
CA ARG A 709 -3.65 16.56 12.89
C ARG A 709 -4.46 17.40 13.88
N LEU A 710 -5.14 16.78 14.83
CA LEU A 710 -5.80 17.45 15.96
C LEU A 710 -4.85 17.75 17.13
N HIS A 711 -3.56 17.45 17.01
CA HIS A 711 -2.56 17.56 18.08
C HIS A 711 -2.94 16.75 19.34
N ASN A 712 -3.68 15.64 19.18
CA ASN A 712 -4.04 14.73 20.27
C ASN A 712 -3.09 13.51 20.25
N SER A 713 -1.90 13.71 20.83
CA SER A 713 -0.85 12.68 20.86
C SER A 713 -1.29 11.40 21.58
N ASP A 714 -2.11 11.51 22.62
CA ASP A 714 -2.54 10.36 23.42
C ASP A 714 -3.40 9.40 22.60
N HIS A 715 -4.35 9.93 21.81
CA HIS A 715 -5.17 9.09 20.92
C HIS A 715 -4.38 8.60 19.71
N ALA A 716 -3.53 9.44 19.12
CA ALA A 716 -2.66 8.99 18.04
C ALA A 716 -1.77 7.81 18.49
N TYR A 717 -1.19 7.90 19.69
CA TYR A 717 -0.40 6.80 20.27
C TYR A 717 -1.26 5.57 20.61
N LYS A 718 -2.50 5.76 21.07
CA LYS A 718 -3.45 4.65 21.27
C LYS A 718 -3.69 3.87 19.98
N MET A 719 -3.78 4.54 18.83
CA MET A 719 -3.92 3.85 17.54
C MET A 719 -2.69 3.01 17.21
N ILE A 720 -1.48 3.47 17.53
CA ILE A 720 -0.24 2.68 17.39
C ILE A 720 -0.31 1.42 18.25
N LEU A 721 -0.74 1.53 19.51
CA LEU A 721 -0.91 0.38 20.41
C LEU A 721 -1.95 -0.64 19.89
N GLN A 722 -3.01 -0.16 19.24
CA GLN A 722 -4.01 -1.03 18.62
C GLN A 722 -3.45 -1.73 17.37
N LEU A 723 -2.80 -0.98 16.48
CA LEU A 723 -2.22 -1.52 15.25
C LEU A 723 -1.17 -2.60 15.55
N ILE A 724 -0.34 -2.41 16.57
CA ILE A 724 0.67 -3.40 17.00
C ILE A 724 0.01 -4.47 17.89
N THR A 725 -0.91 -5.21 17.29
CA THR A 725 -1.55 -6.41 17.85
C THR A 725 -1.36 -7.55 16.86
N LEU A 726 -0.92 -8.73 17.34
CA LEU A 726 -0.71 -9.89 16.46
C LEU A 726 -2.04 -10.43 15.93
N VAL A 727 -2.15 -10.59 14.62
CA VAL A 727 -3.26 -11.29 13.96
C VAL A 727 -2.84 -12.73 13.67
N ASP A 728 -3.70 -13.68 14.07
CA ASP A 728 -3.54 -15.10 13.78
C ASP A 728 -4.14 -15.43 12.40
N PRO A 729 -3.34 -15.87 11.41
CA PRO A 729 -3.84 -16.24 10.08
C PRO A 729 -4.88 -17.36 10.07
N GLU A 730 -4.96 -18.19 11.12
CA GLU A 730 -5.96 -19.25 11.22
C GLU A 730 -7.28 -18.80 11.85
N HIS A 731 -7.27 -17.67 12.58
CA HIS A 731 -8.40 -17.19 13.38
C HIS A 731 -8.66 -15.69 13.14
N GLU A 732 -8.65 -15.28 11.88
CA GLU A 732 -8.92 -13.90 11.49
C GLU A 732 -10.35 -13.48 11.87
N VAL A 733 -10.47 -12.35 12.57
CA VAL A 733 -11.76 -11.73 12.90
C VAL A 733 -12.01 -10.58 11.93
N SER A 734 -13.17 -10.59 11.28
CA SER A 734 -13.52 -9.60 10.25
C SER A 734 -13.41 -8.17 10.80
N ARG A 735 -12.63 -7.32 10.11
CA ARG A 735 -12.42 -5.90 10.42
C ARG A 735 -11.67 -5.62 11.73
N GLU A 736 -11.02 -6.62 12.33
CA GLU A 736 -10.09 -6.41 13.46
C GLU A 736 -8.66 -6.29 12.93
N GLY A 737 -8.19 -5.05 12.75
CA GLY A 737 -6.85 -4.78 12.23
C GLY A 737 -5.72 -5.26 13.15
N GLY A 738 -4.49 -5.20 12.64
CA GLY A 738 -3.29 -5.56 13.39
C GLY A 738 -2.10 -5.84 12.48
N LEU A 739 -1.11 -6.56 12.99
CA LEU A 739 0.07 -7.01 12.27
C LEU A 739 0.17 -8.52 12.25
N TYR A 740 0.55 -9.09 11.12
CA TYR A 740 1.02 -10.47 11.05
C TYR A 740 2.50 -10.59 11.49
N SER A 741 3.00 -11.83 11.56
CA SER A 741 4.35 -12.13 12.04
C SER A 741 5.46 -11.50 11.19
N ASN A 742 5.20 -11.25 9.90
CA ASN A 742 6.11 -10.58 8.97
C ASN A 742 5.95 -9.05 8.93
N LEU A 743 5.17 -8.45 9.85
CA LEU A 743 4.78 -7.03 9.90
C LEU A 743 3.82 -6.53 8.81
N PHE A 744 3.29 -7.39 7.94
CA PHE A 744 2.17 -6.99 7.09
C PHE A 744 0.95 -6.62 7.93
N THR A 745 0.25 -5.57 7.52
CA THR A 745 -0.98 -5.16 8.18
C THR A 745 -2.18 -5.98 7.75
N ALA A 746 -3.12 -6.13 8.66
CA ALA A 746 -4.36 -6.86 8.45
C ALA A 746 -5.54 -5.91 8.27
N HIS A 747 -6.38 -6.20 7.29
CA HIS A 747 -7.77 -5.77 7.31
C HIS A 747 -8.57 -6.52 8.40
N PRO A 748 -8.45 -7.86 8.61
CA PRO A 748 -7.91 -8.94 7.76
C PRO A 748 -8.80 -9.26 6.54
N PRO A 749 -8.25 -9.91 5.49
CA PRO A 749 -6.89 -10.47 5.38
C PRO A 749 -5.81 -9.40 5.10
N PHE A 750 -4.60 -9.80 4.68
CA PHE A 750 -3.51 -8.87 4.33
C PHE A 750 -3.98 -7.75 3.40
N GLN A 751 -3.76 -6.51 3.85
CA GLN A 751 -3.91 -5.28 3.09
C GLN A 751 -2.74 -4.37 3.43
N ILE A 752 -2.07 -3.84 2.41
CA ILE A 752 -0.81 -3.09 2.57
C ILE A 752 -1.02 -1.63 2.99
N ASP A 753 -2.20 -1.09 2.75
CA ASP A 753 -2.55 0.31 2.98
C ASP A 753 -2.15 0.81 4.37
N ALA A 754 -2.45 0.06 5.42
CA ALA A 754 -2.11 0.45 6.79
C ALA A 754 -0.62 0.35 7.13
N ASN A 755 0.19 -0.39 6.35
CA ASN A 755 1.65 -0.29 6.48
C ASN A 755 2.15 1.07 5.99
N PHE A 756 1.43 1.71 5.06
CA PHE A 756 1.77 3.01 4.48
C PHE A 756 1.16 4.19 5.23
N GLY A 757 -0.07 4.06 5.74
CA GLY A 757 -0.76 5.07 6.54
C GLY A 757 -0.27 5.12 7.98
#